data_AF-A0AAU2RPH0-F1
#
_entry.id   AF-A0AAU2RPH0-F1
#
_cell.length_a   1.000
_cell.length_b   1.000
_cell.length_c   1.000
_cell.angle_alpha   90.00
_cell.angle_beta   90.00
_cell.angle_gamma   90.00
#
_symmetry.space_group_name_H-M   'P 1'
#
loop_
_entity.id
_entity.type
_entity.pdbx_description
1 polymer ?
#
loop_
_entity_poly.entity_id
_entity_poly.type
_entity_poly.pdbx_seq_one_letter_code
_entity_poly.pdbx_strand_id
1 'polypeptide(L)'
;MRPPRPGPRSTLFSVAAVTVTAGSLLIAPHPAGAADPKPPVREGSALPRGAAQAPASAAQRALTAPVADLADTAGSGRGYPREQVLSPDPENPADKSIKLGLTPYHAIAPKLNALQRLGDRVSVEVAGRSAGGHRLYLVTVTAPETARQARDQARMRELIEESPQSAAKDPAVKKSYKTPVFFNNNIHGNEWEGTDASLKLIERLATASDGRTRDLLAHSRLYFNITANPDGRIAGTRTNAGGFDMNRDFVTASQPEVRAIRQIEIDKQPAVMLDLHGYVNGTLIEPTTPPHGENYEYDLFLKNTYANALGMESAVNGLGYTPEKDGVDPAQIPFRDAEEGWDDWPPVFTPQYAAFHGTVAAHTVEIPLQVNNAAYESLPVDELRRRSAVNVDVAGAALRATLDFVREHRTSLIADQIEVFRRGATGAAQVPVSEETVPGVPGIGPEDVYTTVFPRAYVIPAGGAQRSATAAARLVDHLLANDVRVTRATRSFRLGGRSYAKGSYVVDMRQPKRGLANVLLADGRDISDKVSVMYDISGWSLGRLWGATVEEARSGRPASVPARPVTAAGRVGYVAPRGDLRLRLDSPQEIAALNSLLRDGVSVRQAADGSVLVPSSARRKAEALARSYDVVFDATRSVGGTPLHRVRVAAAVTAGELFALREMNFDVVPVSTAVLNAGFDWSGADVLFVSSGLSYGGLNTSARTALTGFLSGHGLVGRGAAGAAIASATGQLKATAVQGNGDANGVVRVVNSGGAVTGGAPDHSFVYAPVWFTDLGGDVTVEQSYGTGNPLVSGHWRPLDDGTGGPAAAAGQPSVVSGPNAVLFGTEPLFRDHPKGEFPQVGRALLRVS
;
A
#
# COMPACT_ATOMS: atom_id res chain seq x y z
N MET A 1 21.90 47.88 65.04
CA MET A 1 20.95 47.18 65.93
C MET A 1 21.27 45.70 65.93
N ARG A 2 21.26 45.09 67.13
CA ARG A 2 21.64 43.70 67.45
C ARG A 2 20.53 42.67 67.04
N PRO A 3 20.80 41.35 67.13
CA PRO A 3 20.30 40.25 66.28
C PRO A 3 19.13 39.45 66.90
N PRO A 4 18.80 38.21 66.46
CA PRO A 4 19.36 37.02 67.15
C PRO A 4 19.61 35.72 66.32
N ARG A 5 20.65 34.96 66.74
CA ARG A 5 20.77 33.46 66.78
C ARG A 5 20.09 32.95 68.09
N PRO A 6 19.94 31.65 68.48
CA PRO A 6 20.52 30.37 67.99
C PRO A 6 19.56 29.13 68.03
N GLY A 7 20.08 27.92 67.70
CA GLY A 7 19.45 26.59 67.91
C GLY A 7 19.38 26.14 69.39
N PRO A 8 19.04 24.86 69.70
CA PRO A 8 20.04 23.77 69.88
C PRO A 8 19.56 22.38 69.32
N ARG A 9 20.43 21.46 68.82
CA ARG A 9 21.32 20.48 69.52
C ARG A 9 20.57 19.64 70.57
N SER A 10 20.71 18.33 70.75
CA SER A 10 21.58 17.22 70.30
C SER A 10 21.09 15.99 71.13
N THR A 11 21.25 14.73 70.73
CA THR A 11 22.38 13.91 71.22
C THR A 11 22.57 12.62 70.42
N LEU A 12 23.85 12.35 70.15
CA LEU A 12 24.41 11.07 69.70
C LEU A 12 24.37 10.01 70.80
N PHE A 13 24.29 8.75 70.39
CA PHE A 13 25.14 7.69 70.95
C PHE A 13 25.75 6.88 69.80
N SER A 14 27.07 6.75 69.82
CA SER A 14 27.84 5.84 68.98
C SER A 14 28.46 4.78 69.90
N VAL A 15 28.33 3.50 69.52
CA VAL A 15 29.19 2.41 70.01
C VAL A 15 29.65 1.59 68.79
N ALA A 16 30.91 1.18 68.84
CA ALA A 16 31.77 0.81 67.74
C ALA A 16 31.58 -0.63 67.20
N ALA A 17 31.78 -0.72 65.88
CA ALA A 17 32.55 -1.69 65.09
C ALA A 17 32.54 -3.19 65.41
N VAL A 18 32.12 -4.00 64.42
CA VAL A 18 32.94 -5.09 63.81
C VAL A 18 32.67 -5.13 62.30
N THR A 19 33.75 -5.18 61.54
CA THR A 19 33.91 -5.28 60.09
C THR A 19 33.65 -6.68 59.55
N VAL A 20 32.94 -6.80 58.41
CA VAL A 20 33.27 -7.74 57.33
C VAL A 20 33.01 -7.04 56.00
N THR A 21 34.05 -6.96 55.18
CA THR A 21 34.15 -6.36 53.86
C THR A 21 33.57 -7.27 52.75
N ALA A 22 32.68 -6.73 51.93
CA ALA A 22 32.46 -7.19 50.55
C ALA A 22 32.40 -5.94 49.66
N GLY A 23 33.43 -5.78 48.82
CA GLY A 23 33.65 -4.58 48.03
C GLY A 23 32.74 -4.51 46.80
N SER A 24 31.92 -3.46 46.75
CA SER A 24 31.32 -2.96 45.52
C SER A 24 32.29 -1.96 44.89
N LEU A 25 32.91 -2.33 43.78
CA LEU A 25 33.67 -1.40 42.94
C LEU A 25 32.69 -0.55 42.14
N LEU A 26 32.64 0.73 42.51
CA LEU A 26 31.99 1.82 41.77
C LEU A 26 32.63 1.95 40.38
N ILE A 27 31.87 1.62 39.34
CA ILE A 27 32.16 2.06 37.97
C ILE A 27 31.32 3.31 37.73
N ALA A 28 31.99 4.46 37.59
CA ALA A 28 31.37 5.71 37.18
C ALA A 28 30.80 5.58 35.76
N PRO A 29 29.63 6.17 35.46
CA PRO A 29 29.05 6.12 34.12
C PRO A 29 29.97 6.86 33.15
N HIS A 30 30.53 6.14 32.18
CA HIS A 30 31.11 6.75 31.00
C HIS A 30 29.96 7.29 30.14
N PRO A 31 30.07 8.50 29.56
CA PRO A 31 29.11 8.97 28.58
C PRO A 31 29.34 8.14 27.32
N ALA A 32 28.55 7.08 27.14
CA ALA A 32 28.33 6.54 25.82
C ALA A 32 27.78 7.69 24.98
N GLY A 33 28.48 8.02 23.89
CA GLY A 33 27.92 8.86 22.84
C GLY A 33 26.77 8.10 22.21
N ALA A 34 25.61 8.12 22.86
CA ALA A 34 24.33 7.82 22.24
C ALA A 34 24.15 8.91 21.20
N ALA A 35 24.41 8.57 19.93
CA ALA A 35 23.66 9.23 18.88
C ALA A 35 22.20 8.91 19.21
N ASP A 36 21.41 9.91 19.60
CA ASP A 36 19.96 9.78 19.62
C ASP A 36 19.56 9.08 18.32
N PRO A 37 18.88 7.92 18.36
CA PRO A 37 18.32 7.37 17.15
C PRO A 37 17.28 8.40 16.72
N LYS A 38 17.66 9.27 15.77
CA LYS A 38 16.72 10.18 15.15
C LYS A 38 15.55 9.30 14.69
N PRO A 39 14.30 9.67 15.00
CA PRO A 39 13.14 8.97 14.48
C PRO A 39 13.36 8.72 12.99
N PRO A 40 12.98 7.56 12.45
CA PRO A 40 13.01 7.36 11.01
C PRO A 40 12.25 8.52 10.37
N VAL A 41 13.01 9.44 9.76
CA VAL A 41 12.46 10.55 9.02
C VAL A 41 11.73 9.90 7.85
N ARG A 42 10.47 10.29 7.61
CA ARG A 42 9.69 9.93 6.41
C ARG A 42 10.64 9.66 5.25
N GLU A 43 10.56 8.47 4.64
CA GLU A 43 11.41 8.10 3.50
C GLU A 43 11.50 9.32 2.55
N GLY A 44 12.70 9.91 2.49
CA GLY A 44 12.86 11.34 2.18
C GLY A 44 12.14 11.81 0.91
N SER A 45 11.63 13.04 0.93
CA SER A 45 10.80 13.68 -0.09
C SER A 45 9.90 12.71 -0.85
N ALA A 46 8.70 12.51 -0.31
CA ALA A 46 7.40 12.24 -0.94
C ALA A 46 7.26 11.66 -2.37
N LEU A 47 8.12 12.02 -3.32
CA LEU A 47 8.10 11.65 -4.72
C LEU A 47 9.54 11.33 -5.15
N PRO A 48 9.79 10.21 -5.85
CA PRO A 48 11.12 9.90 -6.38
C PRO A 48 11.71 11.11 -7.10
N ARG A 49 12.95 11.51 -6.79
CA ARG A 49 13.61 12.68 -7.42
C ARG A 49 13.90 12.47 -8.92
N GLY A 50 13.87 11.23 -9.40
CA GLY A 50 14.06 10.87 -10.80
C GLY A 50 12.74 10.62 -11.53
N ALA A 51 12.72 10.87 -12.84
CA ALA A 51 11.58 10.50 -13.68
C ALA A 51 11.53 8.98 -13.86
N ALA A 52 10.32 8.43 -13.87
CA ALA A 52 10.07 7.01 -14.06
C ALA A 52 10.52 6.53 -15.45
N GLN A 53 11.07 5.33 -15.52
CA GLN A 53 11.58 4.73 -16.76
C GLN A 53 10.98 3.33 -17.02
N ALA A 54 9.97 2.93 -16.25
CA ALA A 54 9.37 1.61 -16.37
C ALA A 54 8.92 1.35 -17.82
N PRO A 55 9.18 0.17 -18.40
CA PRO A 55 8.79 -0.14 -19.76
C PRO A 55 7.26 -0.29 -19.87
N ALA A 56 6.70 0.00 -21.04
CA ALA A 56 5.25 -0.15 -21.28
C ALA A 56 4.76 -1.59 -21.04
N SER A 57 5.60 -2.59 -21.32
CA SER A 57 5.29 -4.00 -21.07
C SER A 57 5.07 -4.31 -19.58
N ALA A 58 5.73 -3.60 -18.67
CA ALA A 58 5.53 -3.80 -17.23
C ALA A 58 4.12 -3.32 -16.82
N ALA A 59 3.71 -2.14 -17.28
CA ALA A 59 2.35 -1.65 -17.06
C ALA A 59 1.30 -2.57 -17.69
N GLN A 60 1.52 -3.02 -18.94
CA GLN A 60 0.62 -3.96 -19.60
C GLN A 60 0.45 -5.26 -18.81
N ARG A 61 1.55 -5.85 -18.33
CA ARG A 61 1.49 -7.06 -17.49
C ARG A 61 0.79 -6.78 -16.17
N ALA A 62 1.10 -5.67 -15.50
CA ALA A 62 0.44 -5.30 -14.25
C ALA A 62 -1.08 -5.06 -14.43
N LEU A 63 -1.54 -4.57 -15.58
CA LEU A 63 -2.97 -4.39 -15.86
C LEU A 63 -3.70 -5.68 -16.25
N THR A 64 -2.98 -6.70 -16.75
CA THR A 64 -3.60 -7.90 -17.36
C THR A 64 -3.27 -9.21 -16.64
N ALA A 65 -2.30 -9.19 -15.72
CA ALA A 65 -1.86 -10.38 -15.01
C ALA A 65 -3.00 -10.97 -14.18
N PRO A 66 -3.30 -12.27 -14.37
CA PRO A 66 -4.31 -12.95 -13.56
C PRO A 66 -3.82 -13.07 -12.11
N VAL A 67 -4.77 -13.10 -11.18
CA VAL A 67 -4.52 -13.49 -9.80
C VAL A 67 -4.69 -15.00 -9.72
N ALA A 68 -3.70 -15.72 -9.18
CA ALA A 68 -3.76 -17.17 -9.05
C ALA A 68 -4.68 -17.55 -7.88
N ASP A 69 -5.63 -18.45 -8.09
CA ASP A 69 -6.38 -19.06 -6.98
C ASP A 69 -5.49 -20.09 -6.28
N LEU A 70 -5.09 -19.80 -5.04
CA LEU A 70 -4.25 -20.65 -4.20
C LEU A 70 -5.06 -21.34 -3.11
N ALA A 71 -6.38 -21.15 -3.11
CA ALA A 71 -7.27 -21.80 -2.19
C ALA A 71 -7.41 -23.29 -2.55
N ASP A 72 -7.45 -24.15 -1.55
CA ASP A 72 -7.78 -25.57 -1.77
C ASP A 72 -9.32 -25.80 -1.77
N THR A 73 -10.09 -24.78 -2.14
CA THR A 73 -11.56 -24.73 -2.04
C THR A 73 -12.26 -25.35 -3.23
N ALA A 74 -11.61 -25.42 -4.39
CA ALA A 74 -12.15 -25.99 -5.62
C ALA A 74 -12.29 -27.53 -5.61
N GLY A 75 -12.24 -28.17 -4.44
CA GLY A 75 -12.38 -29.61 -4.32
C GLY A 75 -11.22 -30.41 -4.92
N SER A 76 -10.06 -29.77 -5.18
CA SER A 76 -8.86 -30.45 -5.70
C SER A 76 -8.50 -31.65 -4.83
N GLY A 77 -8.72 -31.53 -3.51
CA GLY A 77 -8.54 -32.61 -2.55
C GLY A 77 -7.11 -33.12 -2.53
N ARG A 78 -6.13 -32.34 -2.98
CA ARG A 78 -4.73 -32.77 -3.02
C ARG A 78 -4.12 -32.61 -1.62
N GLY A 79 -3.69 -33.73 -1.07
CA GLY A 79 -2.90 -33.78 0.15
C GLY A 79 -1.56 -33.05 0.02
N TYR A 80 -0.85 -32.95 1.13
CA TYR A 80 0.54 -32.48 1.17
C TYR A 80 1.49 -33.68 1.34
N PRO A 81 2.63 -33.70 0.63
CA PRO A 81 3.17 -32.63 -0.19
C PRO A 81 2.54 -32.57 -1.60
N ARG A 82 2.49 -31.36 -2.17
CA ARG A 82 2.14 -31.09 -3.56
C ARG A 82 3.42 -30.81 -4.33
N GLU A 83 3.94 -31.85 -4.98
CA GLU A 83 5.14 -31.70 -5.79
C GLU A 83 4.83 -31.04 -7.13
N GLN A 84 5.68 -30.07 -7.49
CA GLN A 84 5.70 -29.44 -8.80
C GLN A 84 7.14 -29.39 -9.31
N VAL A 85 7.38 -29.93 -10.51
CA VAL A 85 8.68 -29.79 -11.18
C VAL A 85 8.76 -28.40 -11.81
N LEU A 86 9.66 -27.57 -11.30
CA LEU A 86 9.90 -26.23 -11.84
C LEU A 86 10.94 -26.30 -12.96
N SER A 87 10.65 -25.72 -14.13
CA SER A 87 11.68 -25.45 -15.12
C SER A 87 12.73 -24.47 -14.54
N PRO A 88 14.03 -24.63 -14.82
CA PRO A 88 15.02 -23.60 -14.51
C PRO A 88 14.71 -22.28 -15.22
N ASP A 89 15.00 -21.14 -14.58
CA ASP A 89 15.04 -19.85 -15.27
C ASP A 89 16.39 -19.69 -15.99
N PRO A 90 16.47 -18.87 -17.06
CA PRO A 90 17.74 -18.57 -17.72
C PRO A 90 18.76 -18.00 -16.74
N GLU A 91 20.01 -18.45 -16.83
CA GLU A 91 21.10 -17.90 -16.05
C GLU A 91 21.26 -16.41 -16.34
N ASN A 92 21.37 -15.62 -15.27
CA ASN A 92 21.59 -14.18 -15.36
C ASN A 92 22.82 -13.79 -14.55
N PRO A 93 23.99 -13.62 -15.19
CA PRO A 93 25.21 -13.23 -14.48
C PRO A 93 25.18 -11.78 -13.97
N ALA A 94 24.20 -10.97 -14.41
CA ALA A 94 24.01 -9.60 -13.92
C ALA A 94 23.12 -9.51 -12.67
N ASP A 95 22.60 -10.63 -12.16
CA ASP A 95 21.83 -10.66 -10.91
C ASP A 95 22.67 -10.12 -9.75
N LYS A 96 22.21 -9.02 -9.15
CA LYS A 96 22.92 -8.30 -8.10
C LYS A 96 23.13 -9.12 -6.83
N SER A 97 22.33 -10.17 -6.58
CA SER A 97 22.53 -11.01 -5.39
C SER A 97 23.82 -11.85 -5.46
N ILE A 98 24.38 -12.07 -6.66
CA ILE A 98 25.60 -12.88 -6.86
C ILE A 98 26.81 -12.24 -6.16
N LYS A 99 26.94 -10.91 -6.23
CA LYS A 99 28.05 -10.18 -5.58
C LYS A 99 28.04 -10.40 -4.07
N LEU A 100 26.84 -10.48 -3.48
CA LEU A 100 26.61 -10.69 -2.05
C LEU A 100 26.83 -12.14 -1.60
N GLY A 101 27.07 -13.07 -2.53
CA GLY A 101 27.18 -14.50 -2.22
C GLY A 101 25.86 -15.15 -1.85
N LEU A 102 24.73 -14.53 -2.22
CA LEU A 102 23.37 -15.01 -1.95
C LEU A 102 22.82 -15.78 -3.16
N THR A 103 21.77 -16.57 -2.95
CA THR A 103 21.14 -17.38 -4.01
C THR A 103 20.58 -16.46 -5.12
N PRO A 104 21.10 -16.51 -6.37
CA PRO A 104 20.54 -15.73 -7.47
C PRO A 104 19.18 -16.27 -7.90
N TYR A 105 18.35 -15.40 -8.49
CA TYR A 105 16.97 -15.73 -8.85
C TYR A 105 16.89 -16.99 -9.71
N HIS A 106 17.76 -17.10 -10.72
CA HIS A 106 17.77 -18.25 -11.63
C HIS A 106 18.08 -19.59 -10.95
N ALA A 107 18.76 -19.56 -9.79
CA ALA A 107 19.09 -20.74 -8.99
C ALA A 107 17.97 -21.15 -8.01
N ILE A 108 16.97 -20.29 -7.78
CA ILE A 108 15.87 -20.57 -6.83
C ILE A 108 15.07 -21.79 -7.29
N ALA A 109 14.58 -21.84 -8.54
CA ALA A 109 13.79 -22.98 -9.02
C ALA A 109 14.53 -24.34 -8.93
N PRO A 110 15.79 -24.46 -9.39
CA PRO A 110 16.59 -25.67 -9.17
C PRO A 110 16.73 -26.07 -7.69
N LYS A 111 16.95 -25.09 -6.80
CA LYS A 111 17.06 -25.33 -5.35
C LYS A 111 15.73 -25.80 -4.75
N LEU A 112 14.62 -25.19 -5.12
CA LEU A 112 13.28 -25.62 -4.70
C LEU A 112 12.94 -27.04 -5.19
N ASN A 113 13.32 -27.40 -6.42
CA ASN A 113 13.22 -28.78 -6.90
C ASN A 113 14.05 -29.75 -6.06
N ALA A 114 15.24 -29.36 -5.60
CA ALA A 114 16.06 -30.18 -4.72
C ALA A 114 15.42 -30.34 -3.33
N LEU A 115 14.89 -29.26 -2.75
CA LEU A 115 14.22 -29.28 -1.45
C LEU A 115 12.98 -30.18 -1.44
N GLN A 116 12.19 -30.17 -2.51
CA GLN A 116 11.05 -31.10 -2.66
C GLN A 116 11.48 -32.58 -2.62
N ARG A 117 12.69 -32.90 -3.08
CA ARG A 117 13.21 -34.28 -3.10
C ARG A 117 13.81 -34.75 -1.77
N LEU A 118 13.97 -33.87 -0.79
CA LEU A 118 14.59 -34.23 0.50
C LEU A 118 13.65 -35.06 1.40
N GLY A 119 12.34 -35.03 1.16
CA GLY A 119 11.36 -35.75 1.98
C GLY A 119 9.92 -35.41 1.59
N ASP A 120 8.97 -35.69 2.49
CA ASP A 120 7.52 -35.61 2.25
C ASP A 120 6.86 -34.34 2.81
N ARG A 121 7.65 -33.30 3.10
CA ARG A 121 7.19 -32.11 3.85
C ARG A 121 7.07 -30.83 3.02
N VAL A 122 7.72 -30.77 1.86
CA VAL A 122 7.89 -29.54 1.08
C VAL A 122 7.01 -29.57 -0.16
N SER A 123 6.23 -28.52 -0.36
CA SER A 123 5.42 -28.31 -1.57
C SER A 123 5.76 -26.97 -2.17
N VAL A 124 5.75 -26.88 -3.50
CA VAL A 124 6.07 -25.63 -4.20
C VAL A 124 4.96 -25.32 -5.20
N GLU A 125 4.45 -24.10 -5.13
CA GLU A 125 3.42 -23.56 -6.00
C GLU A 125 3.93 -22.25 -6.64
N VAL A 126 3.45 -21.91 -7.84
CA VAL A 126 3.71 -20.59 -8.45
C VAL A 126 2.51 -19.70 -8.15
N ALA A 127 2.71 -18.71 -7.28
CA ALA A 127 1.68 -17.78 -6.81
C ALA A 127 1.30 -16.71 -7.84
N GLY A 128 2.10 -16.55 -8.89
CA GLY A 128 1.86 -15.57 -9.94
C GLY A 128 3.12 -15.24 -10.72
N ARG A 129 3.08 -14.10 -11.42
CA ARG A 129 4.23 -13.52 -12.09
C ARG A 129 4.35 -12.03 -11.78
N SER A 130 5.59 -11.55 -11.67
CA SER A 130 5.93 -10.14 -11.45
C SER A 130 5.58 -9.27 -12.67
N ALA A 131 5.64 -7.95 -12.50
CA ALA A 131 5.51 -6.97 -13.57
C ALA A 131 6.63 -7.12 -14.63
N GLY A 132 7.78 -7.68 -14.28
CA GLY A 132 8.87 -8.06 -15.18
C GLY A 132 8.67 -9.42 -15.87
N GLY A 133 7.77 -10.26 -15.36
CA GLY A 133 7.42 -11.57 -15.92
C GLY A 133 8.04 -12.78 -15.20
N HIS A 134 8.79 -12.56 -14.12
CA HIS A 134 9.40 -13.60 -13.30
C HIS A 134 8.35 -14.31 -12.44
N ARG A 135 8.55 -15.59 -12.14
CA ARG A 135 7.65 -16.39 -11.30
C ARG A 135 7.76 -15.99 -9.83
N LEU A 136 6.63 -15.94 -9.14
CA LEU A 136 6.54 -15.77 -7.69
C LEU A 136 6.36 -17.16 -7.06
N TYR A 137 7.28 -17.59 -6.20
CA TYR A 137 7.28 -18.94 -5.63
C TYR A 137 6.73 -18.94 -4.21
N LEU A 138 5.71 -19.77 -3.98
CA LEU A 138 5.17 -20.08 -2.67
C LEU A 138 5.60 -21.49 -2.25
N VAL A 139 6.29 -21.61 -1.13
CA VAL A 139 6.65 -22.90 -0.53
C VAL A 139 5.76 -23.18 0.67
N THR A 140 5.15 -24.36 0.72
CA THR A 140 4.45 -24.86 1.92
C THR A 140 5.29 -25.94 2.59
N VAL A 141 5.56 -25.79 3.90
CA VAL A 141 6.20 -26.81 4.73
C VAL A 141 5.24 -27.26 5.82
N THR A 142 4.89 -28.55 5.83
CA THR A 142 4.01 -29.14 6.83
C THR A 142 4.21 -30.66 6.92
N ALA A 143 3.78 -31.29 8.01
CA ALA A 143 3.74 -32.76 8.06
C ALA A 143 2.76 -33.30 7.01
N PRO A 144 3.04 -34.47 6.40
CA PRO A 144 2.19 -35.04 5.34
C PRO A 144 0.72 -35.05 5.71
N GLU A 145 -0.12 -34.73 4.72
CA GLU A 145 -1.56 -34.72 4.86
C GLU A 145 -2.19 -35.49 3.72
N THR A 146 -3.11 -36.38 4.05
CA THR A 146 -4.00 -36.98 3.07
C THR A 146 -4.94 -35.94 2.47
N ALA A 147 -5.49 -36.27 1.30
CA ALA A 147 -6.59 -35.56 0.67
C ALA A 147 -7.73 -35.19 1.63
N ARG A 148 -8.06 -36.10 2.56
CA ARG A 148 -9.12 -35.90 3.56
C ARG A 148 -8.70 -34.87 4.60
N GLN A 149 -7.49 -34.98 5.14
CA GLN A 149 -6.97 -34.03 6.11
C GLN A 149 -6.88 -32.62 5.52
N ALA A 150 -6.40 -32.48 4.28
CA ALA A 150 -6.35 -31.19 3.61
C ALA A 150 -7.74 -30.53 3.48
N ARG A 151 -8.75 -31.30 3.07
CA ARG A 151 -10.16 -30.83 3.05
C ARG A 151 -10.71 -30.51 4.43
N ASP A 152 -10.35 -31.28 5.46
CA ASP A 152 -10.75 -30.99 6.84
C ASP A 152 -10.16 -29.65 7.33
N GLN A 153 -8.90 -29.34 6.99
CA GLN A 153 -8.28 -28.03 7.27
C GLN A 153 -9.00 -26.90 6.53
N ALA A 154 -9.32 -27.07 5.24
CA ALA A 154 -10.05 -26.06 4.46
C ALA A 154 -11.44 -25.77 5.05
N ARG A 155 -12.18 -26.82 5.43
CA ARG A 155 -13.48 -26.65 6.11
C ARG A 155 -13.34 -25.92 7.45
N MET A 156 -12.30 -26.22 8.24
CA MET A 156 -12.07 -25.51 9.51
C MET A 156 -11.69 -24.05 9.29
N ARG A 157 -10.86 -23.74 8.30
CA ARG A 157 -10.53 -22.37 7.88
C ARG A 157 -11.81 -21.59 7.51
N GLU A 158 -12.63 -22.15 6.63
CA GLU A 158 -13.94 -21.56 6.26
C GLU A 158 -14.84 -21.39 7.48
N LEU A 159 -14.92 -22.38 8.38
CA LEU A 159 -15.73 -22.28 9.60
C LEU A 159 -15.27 -21.15 10.53
N ILE A 160 -13.95 -20.97 10.68
CA ILE A 160 -13.34 -19.90 11.50
C ILE A 160 -13.79 -18.53 11.02
N GLU A 161 -13.83 -18.31 9.70
CA GLU A 161 -14.25 -17.02 9.15
C GLU A 161 -15.78 -16.90 9.03
N GLU A 162 -16.45 -17.88 8.41
CA GLU A 162 -17.88 -17.81 8.08
C GLU A 162 -18.79 -17.94 9.30
N SER A 163 -18.33 -18.65 10.34
CA SER A 163 -19.11 -18.96 11.52
C SER A 163 -18.24 -19.03 12.78
N PRO A 164 -17.55 -17.94 13.15
CA PRO A 164 -16.56 -17.90 14.23
C PRO A 164 -17.13 -18.31 15.58
N GLN A 165 -18.41 -18.03 15.85
CA GLN A 165 -19.08 -18.49 17.08
C GLN A 165 -19.17 -20.02 17.17
N SER A 166 -19.39 -20.69 16.04
CA SER A 166 -19.39 -22.15 15.94
C SER A 166 -17.96 -22.69 16.02
N ALA A 167 -17.01 -22.07 15.30
CA ALA A 167 -15.60 -22.44 15.33
C ALA A 167 -15.01 -22.40 16.75
N ALA A 168 -15.34 -21.36 17.54
CA ALA A 168 -14.89 -21.22 18.93
C ALA A 168 -15.31 -22.38 19.84
N LYS A 169 -16.40 -23.08 19.50
CA LYS A 169 -16.95 -24.21 20.25
C LYS A 169 -16.56 -25.56 19.65
N ASP A 170 -16.03 -25.59 18.43
CA ASP A 170 -15.73 -26.82 17.70
C ASP A 170 -14.45 -27.50 18.27
N PRO A 171 -14.55 -28.72 18.83
CA PRO A 171 -13.39 -29.46 19.33
C PRO A 171 -12.41 -29.87 18.22
N ALA A 172 -12.88 -30.03 16.98
CA ALA A 172 -12.02 -30.35 15.84
C ALA A 172 -11.11 -29.17 15.49
N VAL A 173 -11.61 -27.93 15.53
CA VAL A 173 -10.79 -26.72 15.31
C VAL A 173 -9.68 -26.67 16.36
N LYS A 174 -10.03 -26.77 17.64
CA LYS A 174 -9.06 -26.71 18.75
C LYS A 174 -8.00 -27.81 18.70
N LYS A 175 -8.41 -29.02 18.35
CA LYS A 175 -7.52 -30.19 18.34
C LYS A 175 -6.66 -30.24 17.08
N SER A 176 -7.29 -30.04 15.92
CA SER A 176 -6.75 -30.52 14.63
C SER A 176 -6.43 -29.40 13.65
N TYR A 177 -6.95 -28.18 13.81
CA TYR A 177 -6.62 -27.08 12.90
C TYR A 177 -5.14 -26.73 13.02
N LYS A 178 -4.40 -26.79 11.91
CA LYS A 178 -2.98 -26.46 11.90
C LYS A 178 -2.82 -24.95 11.80
N THR A 179 -2.02 -24.36 12.67
CA THR A 179 -1.79 -22.91 12.68
C THR A 179 -1.09 -22.48 11.38
N PRO A 180 -1.70 -21.59 10.57
CA PRO A 180 -1.07 -21.05 9.38
C PRO A 180 -0.08 -19.93 9.76
N VAL A 181 1.16 -20.03 9.29
CA VAL A 181 2.22 -19.04 9.49
C VAL A 181 2.77 -18.62 8.14
N PHE A 182 2.85 -17.32 7.88
CA PHE A 182 3.31 -16.77 6.61
C PHE A 182 4.61 -15.98 6.77
N PHE A 183 5.58 -16.26 5.90
CA PHE A 183 6.85 -15.55 5.79
C PHE A 183 6.95 -14.92 4.40
N ASN A 184 6.90 -13.61 4.33
CA ASN A 184 7.13 -12.84 3.12
C ASN A 184 8.58 -12.34 3.10
N ASN A 185 9.24 -12.53 1.96
CA ASN A 185 10.66 -12.22 1.82
C ASN A 185 10.88 -11.32 0.62
N ASN A 186 11.79 -10.35 0.76
CA ASN A 186 12.33 -9.60 -0.37
C ASN A 186 11.23 -8.85 -1.16
N ILE A 187 10.30 -8.20 -0.43
CA ILE A 187 9.31 -7.27 -1.00
C ILE A 187 9.98 -6.02 -1.56
N HIS A 188 11.05 -5.58 -0.90
CA HIS A 188 12.01 -4.67 -1.51
C HIS A 188 13.12 -5.49 -2.17
N GLY A 189 13.31 -5.29 -3.46
CA GLY A 189 14.19 -6.14 -4.25
C GLY A 189 15.65 -6.10 -3.80
N ASN A 190 16.13 -4.95 -3.32
CA ASN A 190 17.48 -4.75 -2.81
C ASN A 190 17.67 -5.09 -1.31
N GLU A 191 16.78 -5.90 -0.74
CA GLU A 191 16.84 -6.45 0.62
C GLU A 191 16.76 -7.98 0.50
N TRP A 192 17.92 -8.64 0.30
CA TRP A 192 18.00 -9.97 -0.33
C TRP A 192 17.93 -11.13 0.65
N GLU A 193 18.38 -10.93 1.89
CA GLU A 193 18.83 -11.97 2.82
C GLU A 193 17.69 -12.82 3.39
N GLY A 194 16.47 -12.26 3.49
CA GLY A 194 15.29 -13.00 3.94
C GLY A 194 15.03 -14.26 3.09
N THR A 195 15.25 -14.16 1.76
CA THR A 195 15.15 -15.30 0.84
C THR A 195 16.07 -16.45 1.24
N ASP A 196 17.35 -16.17 1.51
CA ASP A 196 18.33 -17.19 1.86
C ASP A 196 18.12 -17.75 3.28
N ALA A 197 17.69 -16.90 4.22
CA ALA A 197 17.28 -17.34 5.57
C ALA A 197 16.09 -18.32 5.51
N SER A 198 15.07 -18.00 4.72
CA SER A 198 13.91 -18.86 4.48
C SER A 198 14.30 -20.18 3.79
N LEU A 199 15.15 -20.14 2.76
CA LEU A 199 15.64 -21.36 2.08
C LEU A 199 16.42 -22.29 3.03
N LYS A 200 17.30 -21.73 3.88
CA LYS A 200 18.01 -22.49 4.92
C LYS A 200 17.05 -23.11 5.95
N LEU A 201 16.03 -22.36 6.37
CA LEU A 201 15.03 -22.86 7.30
C LEU A 201 14.19 -24.00 6.70
N ILE A 202 13.75 -23.87 5.45
CA ILE A 202 13.01 -24.91 4.72
C ILE A 202 13.84 -26.20 4.66
N GLU A 203 15.12 -26.11 4.29
CA GLU A 203 16.03 -27.26 4.25
C GLU A 203 16.15 -27.94 5.62
N ARG A 204 16.36 -27.14 6.68
CA ARG A 204 16.42 -27.66 8.06
C ARG A 204 15.13 -28.39 8.44
N LEU A 205 13.96 -27.80 8.16
CA LEU A 205 12.66 -28.39 8.51
C LEU A 205 12.35 -29.66 7.69
N ALA A 206 12.78 -29.69 6.43
CA ALA A 206 12.64 -30.86 5.55
C ALA A 206 13.45 -32.06 6.05
N THR A 207 14.66 -31.81 6.58
CA THR A 207 15.62 -32.84 6.98
C THR A 207 15.60 -33.20 8.46
N ALA A 208 15.00 -32.34 9.30
CA ALA A 208 14.98 -32.53 10.75
C ALA A 208 14.24 -33.81 11.20
N SER A 209 14.88 -34.53 12.12
CA SER A 209 14.39 -35.77 12.73
C SER A 209 14.11 -35.64 14.23
N ASP A 210 14.18 -34.43 14.81
CA ASP A 210 13.89 -34.20 16.22
C ASP A 210 12.39 -34.11 16.53
N GLY A 211 12.04 -34.30 17.80
CA GLY A 211 10.65 -34.28 18.26
C GLY A 211 10.00 -32.91 18.17
N ARG A 212 10.76 -31.82 18.35
CA ARG A 212 10.27 -30.44 18.35
C ARG A 212 9.81 -30.03 16.95
N THR A 213 10.57 -30.35 15.91
CA THR A 213 10.15 -30.10 14.52
C THR A 213 8.97 -30.97 14.10
N ARG A 214 8.93 -32.25 14.50
CA ARG A 214 7.76 -33.11 14.21
C ARG A 214 6.49 -32.55 14.84
N ASP A 215 6.55 -32.12 16.10
CA ASP A 215 5.43 -31.52 16.80
C ASP A 215 4.96 -30.22 16.14
N LEU A 216 5.89 -29.32 15.81
CA LEU A 216 5.60 -28.08 15.08
C LEU A 216 4.86 -28.37 13.75
N LEU A 217 5.41 -29.22 12.90
CA LEU A 217 4.83 -29.47 11.57
C LEU A 217 3.55 -30.32 11.60
N ALA A 218 3.32 -31.07 12.67
CA ALA A 218 2.05 -31.75 12.92
C ALA A 218 0.92 -30.76 13.26
N HIS A 219 1.26 -29.59 13.78
CA HIS A 219 0.31 -28.59 14.29
C HIS A 219 0.36 -27.25 13.54
N SER A 220 1.19 -27.11 12.52
CA SER A 220 1.34 -25.88 11.73
C SER A 220 1.49 -26.13 10.24
N ARG A 221 1.07 -25.14 9.44
CA ARG A 221 1.40 -25.03 8.01
C ARG A 221 2.18 -23.76 7.81
N LEU A 222 3.41 -23.90 7.31
CA LEU A 222 4.34 -22.78 7.12
C LEU A 222 4.37 -22.42 5.64
N TYR A 223 4.12 -21.16 5.33
CA TYR A 223 4.07 -20.64 3.97
C TYR A 223 5.20 -19.64 3.78
N PHE A 224 5.99 -19.80 2.72
CA PHE A 224 7.11 -18.91 2.40
C PHE A 224 6.93 -18.34 1.00
N ASN A 225 6.68 -17.04 0.89
CA ASN A 225 6.86 -16.33 -0.37
C ASN A 225 8.35 -16.03 -0.51
N ILE A 226 9.05 -16.80 -1.34
CA ILE A 226 10.52 -16.86 -1.36
C ILE A 226 11.14 -15.55 -1.85
N THR A 227 10.51 -14.90 -2.81
CA THR A 227 10.88 -13.57 -3.31
C THR A 227 9.62 -12.89 -3.82
N ALA A 228 9.18 -11.86 -3.10
CA ALA A 228 8.05 -11.04 -3.48
C ALA A 228 8.38 -10.13 -4.67
N ASN A 229 9.63 -9.64 -4.76
CA ASN A 229 10.11 -8.75 -5.81
C ASN A 229 11.29 -9.30 -6.60
N PRO A 230 11.09 -10.34 -7.43
CA PRO A 230 12.19 -10.91 -8.21
C PRO A 230 12.79 -9.91 -9.21
N ASP A 231 12.00 -8.95 -9.72
CA ASP A 231 12.46 -7.94 -10.65
C ASP A 231 13.49 -7.00 -10.01
N GLY A 232 13.12 -6.43 -8.86
CA GLY A 232 13.99 -5.57 -8.08
C GLY A 232 15.18 -6.35 -7.51
N ARG A 233 14.99 -7.63 -7.15
CA ARG A 233 16.07 -8.51 -6.68
C ARG A 233 17.20 -8.63 -7.69
N ILE A 234 16.84 -8.95 -8.93
CA ILE A 234 17.78 -9.11 -10.03
C ILE A 234 18.47 -7.77 -10.33
N ALA A 235 17.70 -6.67 -10.38
CA ALA A 235 18.19 -5.35 -10.72
C ALA A 235 18.95 -4.64 -9.58
N GLY A 236 18.79 -5.11 -8.33
CA GLY A 236 19.25 -4.43 -7.13
C GLY A 236 18.53 -3.13 -6.84
N THR A 237 17.24 -3.06 -7.14
CA THR A 237 16.36 -1.91 -6.85
C THR A 237 15.34 -2.27 -5.78
N ARG A 238 14.96 -1.28 -4.96
CA ARG A 238 13.87 -1.43 -3.98
C ARG A 238 12.55 -1.77 -4.67
N THR A 239 12.23 -1.02 -5.72
CA THR A 239 10.97 -1.09 -6.45
C THR A 239 10.93 -2.26 -7.45
N ASN A 240 9.73 -2.67 -7.87
CA ASN A 240 9.53 -3.69 -8.91
C ASN A 240 9.82 -3.15 -10.33
N ALA A 241 9.62 -3.95 -11.38
CA ALA A 241 9.82 -3.50 -12.77
C ALA A 241 8.88 -2.36 -13.20
N GLY A 242 7.77 -2.15 -12.49
CA GLY A 242 6.87 -1.01 -12.66
C GLY A 242 7.37 0.28 -12.00
N GLY A 243 8.40 0.21 -11.15
CA GLY A 243 8.89 1.34 -10.36
C GLY A 243 8.09 1.59 -9.08
N PHE A 244 7.24 0.65 -8.66
CA PHE A 244 6.43 0.77 -7.45
C PHE A 244 7.16 0.22 -6.24
N ASP A 245 7.05 0.94 -5.12
CA ASP A 245 7.27 0.35 -3.80
C ASP A 245 6.05 -0.50 -3.46
N MET A 246 6.25 -1.82 -3.35
CA MET A 246 5.16 -2.76 -3.16
C MET A 246 4.62 -2.75 -1.73
N ASN A 247 5.46 -2.36 -0.75
CA ASN A 247 5.02 -2.17 0.63
C ASN A 247 4.28 -0.83 0.82
N ARG A 248 3.77 -0.25 -0.27
CA ARG A 248 2.94 0.97 -0.31
C ARG A 248 1.72 0.85 -1.23
N ASP A 249 1.48 -0.34 -1.79
CA ASP A 249 0.51 -0.56 -2.86
C ASP A 249 -0.73 -1.37 -2.42
N PHE A 250 -0.76 -2.00 -1.25
CA PHE A 250 -1.81 -2.97 -0.88
C PHE A 250 -3.26 -2.46 -0.97
N VAL A 251 -3.51 -1.19 -0.65
CA VAL A 251 -4.85 -0.57 -0.73
C VAL A 251 -5.34 -0.43 -2.17
N THR A 252 -4.42 -0.13 -3.08
CA THR A 252 -4.72 0.04 -4.51
C THR A 252 -4.60 -1.29 -5.27
N ALA A 253 -3.66 -2.14 -4.85
CA ALA A 253 -3.28 -3.41 -5.45
C ALA A 253 -3.03 -3.31 -6.97
N SER A 254 -2.31 -2.25 -7.37
CA SER A 254 -2.03 -1.97 -8.78
C SER A 254 -1.05 -2.99 -9.38
N GLN A 255 -0.12 -3.51 -8.56
CA GLN A 255 0.94 -4.40 -9.00
C GLN A 255 0.57 -5.89 -8.84
N PRO A 256 1.00 -6.75 -9.78
CA PRO A 256 0.64 -8.18 -9.75
C PRO A 256 1.25 -8.93 -8.57
N GLU A 257 2.42 -8.52 -8.08
CA GLU A 257 3.06 -9.10 -6.91
C GLU A 257 2.22 -8.86 -5.64
N VAL A 258 1.73 -7.64 -5.45
CA VAL A 258 0.88 -7.25 -4.32
C VAL A 258 -0.45 -8.00 -4.37
N ARG A 259 -1.05 -8.15 -5.55
CA ARG A 259 -2.24 -8.99 -5.72
C ARG A 259 -1.97 -10.47 -5.39
N ALA A 260 -0.78 -10.98 -5.68
CA ALA A 260 -0.40 -12.34 -5.30
C ALA A 260 -0.22 -12.49 -3.78
N ILE A 261 0.43 -11.52 -3.11
CA ILE A 261 0.58 -11.53 -1.64
C ILE A 261 -0.78 -11.46 -0.95
N ARG A 262 -1.64 -10.52 -1.38
CA ARG A 262 -3.04 -10.44 -0.91
C ARG A 262 -3.75 -11.79 -1.05
N GLN A 263 -3.61 -12.45 -2.19
CA GLN A 263 -4.27 -13.72 -2.42
C GLN A 263 -3.72 -14.84 -1.53
N ILE A 264 -2.41 -14.83 -1.24
CA ILE A 264 -1.81 -15.73 -0.24
C ILE A 264 -2.43 -15.48 1.14
N GLU A 265 -2.56 -14.23 1.58
CA GLU A 265 -3.15 -13.91 2.87
C GLU A 265 -4.63 -14.35 2.98
N ILE A 266 -5.43 -14.12 1.94
CA ILE A 266 -6.82 -14.57 1.87
C ILE A 266 -6.88 -16.10 1.88
N ASP A 267 -6.13 -16.77 0.99
CA ASP A 267 -6.24 -18.21 0.82
C ASP A 267 -5.59 -19.01 1.95
N LYS A 268 -4.56 -18.46 2.59
CA LYS A 268 -3.84 -19.18 3.66
C LYS A 268 -4.29 -18.76 5.06
N GLN A 269 -4.99 -17.62 5.19
CA GLN A 269 -5.56 -17.08 6.43
C GLN A 269 -4.57 -17.13 7.61
N PRO A 270 -3.34 -16.57 7.46
CA PRO A 270 -2.29 -16.69 8.47
C PRO A 270 -2.75 -16.14 9.83
N ALA A 271 -2.36 -16.82 10.90
CA ALA A 271 -2.51 -16.30 12.26
C ALA A 271 -1.27 -15.47 12.66
N VAL A 272 -0.11 -15.81 12.06
CA VAL A 272 1.18 -15.14 12.29
C VAL A 272 1.86 -14.85 10.96
N MET A 273 2.45 -13.65 10.83
CA MET A 273 3.07 -13.14 9.60
C MET A 273 4.39 -12.42 9.89
N LEU A 274 5.47 -12.73 9.17
CA LEU A 274 6.69 -11.92 9.15
C LEU A 274 6.97 -11.44 7.74
N ASP A 275 7.22 -10.15 7.59
CA ASP A 275 7.81 -9.54 6.39
C ASP A 275 9.27 -9.19 6.68
N LEU A 276 10.19 -9.79 5.94
CA LEU A 276 11.63 -9.60 6.15
C LEU A 276 12.19 -8.50 5.25
N HIS A 277 12.79 -7.49 5.89
CA HIS A 277 13.30 -6.25 5.32
C HIS A 277 14.76 -5.97 5.69
N GLY A 278 15.32 -4.90 5.12
CA GLY A 278 16.57 -4.27 5.57
C GLY A 278 16.70 -2.80 5.13
N TYR A 279 17.42 -1.92 5.82
CA TYR A 279 18.29 -2.21 6.95
C TYR A 279 18.21 -1.11 7.99
N VAL A 280 18.03 -1.53 9.24
CA VAL A 280 18.10 -0.68 10.44
C VAL A 280 19.07 -1.34 11.41
N ASN A 281 20.22 -0.69 11.65
CA ASN A 281 21.18 -1.23 12.62
C ASN A 281 20.54 -1.26 14.01
N GLY A 282 20.74 -2.36 14.72
CA GLY A 282 19.95 -2.65 15.92
C GLY A 282 18.68 -3.43 15.65
N THR A 283 18.55 -4.08 14.48
CA THR A 283 17.42 -4.95 14.08
C THR A 283 16.05 -4.48 14.59
N LEU A 284 15.32 -3.72 13.78
CA LEU A 284 13.98 -3.26 14.17
C LEU A 284 12.98 -4.42 14.06
N ILE A 285 12.24 -4.68 15.14
CA ILE A 285 11.22 -5.73 15.24
C ILE A 285 9.91 -5.10 15.71
N GLU A 286 8.90 -5.04 14.85
CA GLU A 286 7.57 -4.53 15.21
C GLU A 286 6.97 -5.31 16.40
N PRO A 287 6.19 -4.66 17.30
CA PRO A 287 5.21 -3.58 17.02
C PRO A 287 5.78 -2.16 16.87
N THR A 288 5.00 -1.31 16.19
CA THR A 288 5.29 0.05 15.74
C THR A 288 5.09 1.13 16.81
N THR A 289 5.52 2.36 16.54
CA THR A 289 5.12 3.55 17.32
C THR A 289 3.73 4.03 16.87
N PRO A 290 3.08 4.96 17.59
CA PRO A 290 1.92 5.70 17.09
C PRO A 290 2.19 6.46 15.77
N PRO A 291 1.13 6.79 15.00
CA PRO A 291 -0.28 6.40 15.21
C PRO A 291 -0.60 4.96 14.76
N HIS A 292 -1.63 4.35 15.36
CA HIS A 292 -2.03 2.97 15.06
C HIS A 292 -3.33 2.87 14.26
N GLY A 293 -3.40 1.89 13.35
CA GLY A 293 -4.56 1.70 12.48
C GLY A 293 -5.85 1.41 13.26
N GLU A 294 -6.85 2.30 13.14
CA GLU A 294 -8.07 2.25 13.95
C GLU A 294 -9.09 1.16 13.56
N ASN A 295 -8.85 0.43 12.46
CA ASN A 295 -9.85 -0.41 11.80
C ASN A 295 -9.65 -1.92 12.00
N TYR A 296 -8.59 -2.36 12.69
CA TYR A 296 -8.40 -3.76 13.12
C TYR A 296 -8.45 -3.89 14.64
N GLU A 297 -8.50 -5.11 15.15
CA GLU A 297 -8.64 -5.39 16.59
C GLU A 297 -7.26 -5.29 17.28
N TYR A 298 -6.83 -4.05 17.57
CA TYR A 298 -5.48 -3.74 18.03
C TYR A 298 -5.12 -4.41 19.38
N ASP A 299 -6.09 -4.63 20.27
CA ASP A 299 -5.87 -5.35 21.53
C ASP A 299 -5.39 -6.80 21.30
N LEU A 300 -5.99 -7.49 20.33
CA LEU A 300 -5.60 -8.85 19.98
C LEU A 300 -4.29 -8.89 19.19
N PHE A 301 -4.07 -7.87 18.36
CA PHE A 301 -2.83 -7.70 17.60
C PHE A 301 -1.64 -7.43 18.53
N LEU A 302 -1.67 -6.32 19.26
CA LEU A 302 -0.56 -5.85 20.10
C LEU A 302 -0.16 -6.89 21.15
N LYS A 303 -1.14 -7.57 21.77
CA LYS A 303 -0.91 -8.68 22.71
C LYS A 303 0.05 -9.73 22.16
N ASN A 304 -0.23 -10.24 20.95
CA ASN A 304 0.52 -11.36 20.39
C ASN A 304 1.77 -10.85 19.66
N THR A 305 1.70 -9.73 18.96
CA THR A 305 2.84 -9.11 18.27
C THR A 305 3.93 -8.74 19.29
N TYR A 306 3.61 -8.06 20.39
CA TYR A 306 4.63 -7.71 21.40
C TYR A 306 5.29 -8.94 22.04
N ALA A 307 4.50 -9.95 22.40
CA ALA A 307 5.04 -11.19 22.99
C ALA A 307 5.97 -11.95 22.03
N ASN A 308 5.63 -12.00 20.74
CA ASN A 308 6.50 -12.63 19.73
C ASN A 308 7.77 -11.80 19.49
N ALA A 309 7.67 -10.46 19.51
CA ALA A 309 8.79 -9.54 19.34
C ALA A 309 9.87 -9.74 20.42
N LEU A 310 9.49 -9.92 21.69
CA LEU A 310 10.43 -10.23 22.77
C LEU A 310 11.21 -11.54 22.53
N GLY A 311 10.53 -12.55 21.99
CA GLY A 311 11.17 -13.82 21.62
C GLY A 311 12.18 -13.65 20.49
N MET A 312 11.83 -12.86 19.46
CA MET A 312 12.73 -12.54 18.35
C MET A 312 13.92 -11.69 18.80
N GLU A 313 13.70 -10.64 19.60
CA GLU A 313 14.75 -9.81 20.20
C GLU A 313 15.76 -10.68 20.97
N SER A 314 15.25 -11.56 21.85
CA SER A 314 16.09 -12.47 22.63
C SER A 314 16.91 -13.39 21.73
N ALA A 315 16.31 -13.96 20.68
CA ALA A 315 16.99 -14.86 19.76
C ALA A 315 18.03 -14.15 18.89
N VAL A 316 17.74 -12.93 18.43
CA VAL A 316 18.67 -12.10 17.64
C VAL A 316 19.87 -11.69 18.49
N ASN A 317 19.62 -11.12 19.67
CA ASN A 317 20.69 -10.73 20.61
C ASN A 317 21.51 -11.94 21.08
N GLY A 318 20.86 -13.11 21.20
CA GLY A 318 21.50 -14.39 21.54
C GLY A 318 22.47 -14.95 20.49
N LEU A 319 22.53 -14.38 19.27
CA LEU A 319 23.54 -14.74 18.28
C LEU A 319 24.95 -14.29 18.68
N GLY A 320 25.06 -13.30 19.58
CA GLY A 320 26.34 -12.85 20.13
C GLY A 320 27.10 -11.84 19.27
N TYR A 321 26.46 -11.29 18.23
CA TYR A 321 27.01 -10.15 17.47
C TYR A 321 27.02 -8.89 18.35
N THR A 322 28.08 -8.08 18.24
CA THR A 322 28.20 -6.83 19.02
C THR A 322 28.63 -5.64 18.16
N PRO A 323 28.41 -4.39 18.62
CA PRO A 323 28.87 -3.20 17.90
C PRO A 323 30.38 -3.21 17.66
N GLU A 324 31.16 -3.64 18.65
CA GLU A 324 32.63 -3.60 18.59
C GLU A 324 33.22 -4.67 17.67
N LYS A 325 32.57 -5.84 17.59
CA LYS A 325 33.09 -6.99 16.83
C LYS A 325 32.56 -7.02 15.41
N ASP A 326 31.27 -6.75 15.26
CA ASP A 326 30.53 -7.05 14.03
C ASP A 326 29.89 -5.80 13.41
N GLY A 327 29.75 -4.72 14.20
CA GLY A 327 29.03 -3.51 13.84
C GLY A 327 27.52 -3.62 14.01
N VAL A 328 27.04 -4.59 14.80
CA VAL A 328 25.60 -4.86 14.99
C VAL A 328 25.17 -4.38 16.37
N ASP A 329 24.25 -3.42 16.38
CA ASP A 329 23.61 -2.95 17.62
C ASP A 329 22.57 -3.98 18.12
N PRO A 330 22.21 -3.97 19.43
CA PRO A 330 21.16 -4.82 19.95
C PRO A 330 19.81 -4.58 19.25
N ALA A 331 19.03 -5.65 19.10
CA ALA A 331 17.66 -5.61 18.58
C ALA A 331 16.79 -4.59 19.34
N GLN A 332 15.89 -3.91 18.63
CA GLN A 332 14.99 -2.89 19.16
C GLN A 332 13.53 -3.16 18.79
N ILE A 333 12.61 -2.78 19.67
CA ILE A 333 11.16 -2.88 19.49
C ILE A 333 10.58 -1.46 19.49
N PRO A 334 10.16 -0.90 18.33
CA PRO A 334 9.74 0.49 18.22
C PRO A 334 8.71 0.93 19.25
N PHE A 335 7.66 0.12 19.47
CA PHE A 335 6.64 0.40 20.48
C PHE A 335 7.21 0.69 21.88
N ARG A 336 8.32 0.02 22.25
CA ARG A 336 8.98 0.19 23.55
C ARG A 336 10.07 1.26 23.52
N ASP A 337 10.77 1.36 22.39
CA ASP A 337 12.08 2.01 22.31
C ASP A 337 12.06 3.36 21.56
N ALA A 338 10.93 3.77 20.98
CA ALA A 338 10.77 5.03 20.25
C ALA A 338 9.42 5.71 20.54
N GLU A 339 9.36 7.04 20.42
CA GLU A 339 8.15 7.83 20.70
C GLU A 339 7.21 7.89 19.47
N GLU A 340 7.71 8.26 18.30
CA GLU A 340 6.93 8.41 17.06
C GLU A 340 7.82 8.13 15.82
N GLY A 341 7.20 8.04 14.64
CA GLY A 341 7.89 8.07 13.34
C GLY A 341 8.02 6.73 12.62
N TRP A 342 7.68 5.60 13.27
CA TRP A 342 7.59 4.28 12.64
C TRP A 342 6.19 3.70 12.87
N ASP A 343 5.20 4.24 12.16
CA ASP A 343 3.79 3.99 12.43
C ASP A 343 3.16 2.85 11.61
N ASP A 344 2.02 2.34 12.09
CA ASP A 344 1.18 1.32 11.46
C ASP A 344 -0.21 1.83 11.08
N TRP A 345 -0.37 3.13 10.90
CA TRP A 345 -1.66 3.74 10.58
C TRP A 345 -2.21 3.33 9.20
N PRO A 346 -1.45 3.41 8.09
CA PRO A 346 -2.01 3.11 6.78
C PRO A 346 -2.14 1.62 6.50
N PRO A 347 -3.23 1.19 5.83
CA PRO A 347 -3.45 -0.20 5.41
C PRO A 347 -2.61 -0.62 4.19
N VAL A 348 -1.43 -0.02 4.00
CA VAL A 348 -0.55 -0.23 2.83
C VAL A 348 0.67 -1.10 3.11
N PHE A 349 1.01 -1.29 4.39
CA PHE A 349 2.15 -2.10 4.80
C PHE A 349 1.71 -3.57 4.94
N THR A 350 2.58 -4.50 4.55
CA THR A 350 2.24 -5.94 4.56
C THR A 350 1.73 -6.43 5.93
N PRO A 351 2.38 -6.15 7.08
CA PRO A 351 1.90 -6.65 8.37
C PRO A 351 0.52 -6.10 8.76
N GLN A 352 0.29 -4.82 8.52
CA GLN A 352 -0.97 -4.13 8.80
C GLN A 352 -2.08 -4.62 7.87
N TYR A 353 -1.76 -4.81 6.60
CA TYR A 353 -2.69 -5.40 5.63
C TYR A 353 -3.10 -6.82 6.05
N ALA A 354 -2.14 -7.64 6.51
CA ALA A 354 -2.41 -8.98 7.03
C ALA A 354 -3.31 -8.98 8.28
N ALA A 355 -3.21 -7.96 9.15
CA ALA A 355 -4.08 -7.81 10.33
C ALA A 355 -5.56 -7.65 9.95
N PHE A 356 -5.86 -6.95 8.85
CA PHE A 356 -7.23 -6.84 8.31
C PHE A 356 -7.81 -8.19 7.85
N HIS A 357 -6.94 -9.14 7.51
CA HIS A 357 -7.32 -10.51 7.13
C HIS A 357 -7.40 -11.49 8.30
N GLY A 358 -7.24 -11.01 9.55
CA GLY A 358 -7.35 -11.82 10.77
C GLY A 358 -6.02 -12.36 11.30
N THR A 359 -4.89 -11.84 10.81
CA THR A 359 -3.58 -12.10 11.42
C THR A 359 -3.52 -11.41 12.78
N VAL A 360 -3.10 -12.14 13.82
CA VAL A 360 -3.04 -11.62 15.20
C VAL A 360 -1.63 -11.34 15.69
N ALA A 361 -0.60 -11.83 15.00
CA ALA A 361 0.78 -11.38 15.21
C ALA A 361 1.45 -11.12 13.86
N ALA A 362 1.78 -9.87 13.55
CA ALA A 362 2.43 -9.52 12.28
C ALA A 362 3.61 -8.58 12.51
N HIS A 363 4.67 -8.73 11.72
CA HIS A 363 5.90 -7.98 11.92
C HIS A 363 6.56 -7.58 10.61
N THR A 364 6.98 -6.33 10.51
CA THR A 364 8.19 -5.96 9.78
C THR A 364 9.41 -6.31 10.64
N VAL A 365 10.41 -6.96 10.05
CA VAL A 365 11.74 -7.18 10.66
C VAL A 365 12.81 -6.57 9.75
N GLU A 366 13.43 -5.48 10.17
CA GLU A 366 14.54 -4.82 9.46
C GLU A 366 15.87 -5.36 9.95
N ILE A 367 16.61 -6.10 9.11
CA ILE A 367 17.92 -6.67 9.48
C ILE A 367 19.04 -5.60 9.48
N PRO A 368 20.18 -5.80 10.19
CA PRO A 368 20.98 -4.66 10.63
C PRO A 368 21.93 -4.04 9.60
N LEU A 369 22.64 -4.84 8.80
CA LEU A 369 23.82 -4.35 8.09
C LEU A 369 23.52 -4.01 6.63
N GLN A 370 23.61 -2.73 6.24
CA GLN A 370 23.41 -2.32 4.85
C GLN A 370 24.40 -3.00 3.88
N VAL A 371 23.84 -3.60 2.82
CA VAL A 371 24.59 -4.14 1.66
C VAL A 371 24.07 -3.63 0.31
N ASN A 372 23.08 -2.74 0.31
CA ASN A 372 22.44 -2.20 -0.90
C ASN A 372 22.94 -0.80 -1.27
N ASN A 373 22.44 -0.25 -2.37
CA ASN A 373 22.66 1.15 -2.78
C ASN A 373 24.15 1.55 -2.77
N ALA A 374 24.50 2.63 -2.07
CA ALA A 374 25.89 3.11 -1.99
C ALA A 374 26.84 2.07 -1.36
N ALA A 375 26.37 1.29 -0.38
CA ALA A 375 27.18 0.24 0.23
C ALA A 375 27.50 -0.87 -0.79
N TYR A 376 26.52 -1.26 -1.61
CA TYR A 376 26.72 -2.24 -2.69
C TYR A 376 27.84 -1.82 -3.65
N GLU A 377 27.88 -0.53 -4.04
CA GLU A 377 28.85 -0.03 -5.02
C GLU A 377 30.23 0.26 -4.41
N SER A 378 30.29 0.71 -3.15
CA SER A 378 31.54 1.18 -2.53
C SER A 378 32.28 0.16 -1.67
N LEU A 379 31.59 -0.82 -1.08
CA LEU A 379 32.24 -1.78 -0.18
C LEU A 379 32.94 -2.92 -0.95
N PRO A 380 34.07 -3.45 -0.42
CA PRO A 380 34.68 -4.67 -0.93
C PRO A 380 33.72 -5.85 -0.90
N VAL A 381 33.86 -6.77 -1.86
CA VAL A 381 33.00 -7.96 -1.99
C VAL A 381 33.01 -8.82 -0.72
N ASP A 382 34.17 -9.00 -0.09
CA ASP A 382 34.27 -9.81 1.14
C ASP A 382 33.53 -9.18 2.32
N GLU A 383 33.50 -7.85 2.42
CA GLU A 383 32.73 -7.15 3.45
C GLU A 383 31.23 -7.25 3.18
N LEU A 384 30.80 -7.11 1.92
CA LEU A 384 29.39 -7.32 1.54
C LEU A 384 28.93 -8.74 1.91
N ARG A 385 29.75 -9.75 1.60
CA ARG A 385 29.45 -11.15 1.92
C ARG A 385 29.42 -11.40 3.43
N ARG A 386 30.34 -10.79 4.20
CA ARG A 386 30.31 -10.86 5.67
C ARG A 386 29.00 -10.28 6.22
N ARG A 387 28.62 -9.08 5.79
CA ARG A 387 27.38 -8.42 6.20
C ARG A 387 26.15 -9.24 5.84
N SER A 388 26.07 -9.73 4.61
CA SER A 388 24.96 -10.58 4.18
C SER A 388 24.89 -11.91 4.96
N ALA A 389 26.03 -12.50 5.35
CA ALA A 389 26.01 -13.69 6.21
C ALA A 389 25.42 -13.39 7.59
N VAL A 390 25.84 -12.29 8.24
CA VAL A 390 25.28 -11.82 9.52
C VAL A 390 23.78 -11.55 9.41
N ASN A 391 23.36 -10.84 8.37
CA ASN A 391 21.95 -10.54 8.10
C ASN A 391 21.11 -11.81 7.91
N VAL A 392 21.62 -12.83 7.21
CA VAL A 392 20.96 -14.13 7.05
C VAL A 392 20.81 -14.85 8.40
N ASP A 393 21.81 -14.74 9.28
CA ASP A 393 21.76 -15.35 10.61
C ASP A 393 20.74 -14.66 11.53
N VAL A 394 20.67 -13.31 11.49
CA VAL A 394 19.67 -12.49 12.18
C VAL A 394 18.25 -12.81 11.70
N ALA A 395 18.01 -12.77 10.39
CA ALA A 395 16.72 -13.16 9.80
C ALA A 395 16.35 -14.58 10.21
N GLY A 396 17.30 -15.51 10.15
CA GLY A 396 17.10 -16.89 10.58
C GLY A 396 16.73 -17.03 12.06
N ALA A 397 17.27 -16.19 12.95
CA ALA A 397 16.93 -16.19 14.36
C ALA A 397 15.48 -15.71 14.60
N ALA A 398 15.08 -14.62 13.95
CA ALA A 398 13.71 -14.10 14.01
C ALA A 398 12.67 -15.14 13.52
N LEU A 399 12.95 -15.79 12.37
CA LEU A 399 12.09 -16.85 11.82
C LEU A 399 11.92 -18.02 12.81
N ARG A 400 13.03 -18.49 13.42
CA ARG A 400 13.00 -19.62 14.37
C ARG A 400 12.29 -19.27 15.67
N ALA A 401 12.54 -18.08 16.21
CA ALA A 401 11.87 -17.60 17.42
C ALA A 401 10.35 -17.51 17.21
N THR A 402 9.91 -17.05 16.04
CA THR A 402 8.48 -17.04 15.68
C THR A 402 7.89 -18.45 15.63
N LEU A 403 8.61 -19.43 15.06
CA LEU A 403 8.14 -20.81 15.04
C LEU A 403 8.03 -21.43 16.45
N ASP A 404 8.91 -21.00 17.36
CA ASP A 404 8.83 -21.40 18.77
C ASP A 404 7.63 -20.79 19.47
N PHE A 405 7.39 -19.48 19.26
CA PHE A 405 6.21 -18.79 19.74
C PHE A 405 4.91 -19.43 19.22
N VAL A 406 4.84 -19.76 17.93
CA VAL A 406 3.68 -20.44 17.33
C VAL A 406 3.41 -21.80 17.98
N ARG A 407 4.46 -22.60 18.24
CA ARG A 407 4.31 -23.91 18.90
C ARG A 407 3.76 -23.74 20.32
N GLU A 408 4.28 -22.78 21.07
CA GLU A 408 3.95 -22.56 22.48
C GLU A 408 2.57 -21.91 22.67
N HIS A 409 2.16 -21.05 21.73
CA HIS A 409 0.95 -20.22 21.83
C HIS A 409 -0.15 -20.61 20.82
N ARG A 410 -0.05 -21.75 20.14
CA ARG A 410 -1.02 -22.20 19.11
C ARG A 410 -2.48 -22.02 19.52
N THR A 411 -2.85 -22.47 20.71
CA THR A 411 -4.25 -22.44 21.17
C THR A 411 -4.76 -21.00 21.30
N SER A 412 -3.96 -20.08 21.86
CA SER A 412 -4.36 -18.68 22.01
C SER A 412 -4.37 -17.95 20.68
N LEU A 413 -3.41 -18.20 19.79
CA LEU A 413 -3.36 -17.57 18.47
C LEU A 413 -4.61 -17.87 17.63
N ILE A 414 -5.05 -19.13 17.61
CA ILE A 414 -6.28 -19.51 16.89
C ILE A 414 -7.54 -18.95 17.58
N ALA A 415 -7.56 -18.91 18.92
CA ALA A 415 -8.69 -18.33 19.65
C ALA A 415 -8.81 -16.82 19.38
N ASP A 416 -7.70 -16.08 19.37
CA ASP A 416 -7.67 -14.65 19.10
C ASP A 416 -8.05 -14.37 17.64
N GLN A 417 -7.59 -15.18 16.67
CA GLN A 417 -8.03 -15.05 15.26
C GLN A 417 -9.54 -15.28 15.11
N ILE A 418 -10.09 -16.31 15.76
CA ILE A 418 -11.55 -16.53 15.78
C ILE A 418 -12.27 -15.33 16.39
N GLU A 419 -11.71 -14.73 17.44
CA GLU A 419 -12.29 -13.58 18.11
C GLU A 419 -12.31 -12.34 17.19
N VAL A 420 -11.27 -12.09 16.40
CA VAL A 420 -11.27 -11.02 15.36
C VAL A 420 -12.49 -11.16 14.45
N PHE A 421 -12.68 -12.33 13.85
CA PHE A 421 -13.81 -12.58 12.95
C PHE A 421 -15.16 -12.55 13.68
N ARG A 422 -15.21 -13.04 14.93
CA ARG A 422 -16.43 -13.01 15.74
C ARG A 422 -16.87 -11.58 16.03
N ARG A 423 -15.95 -10.71 16.43
CA ARG A 423 -16.25 -9.29 16.67
C ARG A 423 -16.78 -8.65 15.40
N GLY A 424 -16.13 -8.92 14.26
CA GLY A 424 -16.58 -8.57 12.92
C GLY A 424 -18.03 -8.97 12.61
N ALA A 425 -18.28 -10.28 12.59
CA ALA A 425 -19.57 -10.88 12.24
C ALA A 425 -20.71 -10.47 13.19
N THR A 426 -20.41 -10.22 14.47
CA THR A 426 -21.44 -9.83 15.46
C THR A 426 -21.67 -8.32 15.52
N GLY A 427 -20.75 -7.52 14.97
CA GLY A 427 -20.78 -6.07 15.13
C GLY A 427 -20.42 -5.63 16.55
N ALA A 428 -19.56 -6.38 17.26
CA ALA A 428 -19.11 -6.01 18.61
C ALA A 428 -18.26 -4.74 18.57
N ALA A 429 -18.28 -3.93 19.63
CA ALA A 429 -17.36 -2.80 19.75
C ALA A 429 -15.90 -3.30 19.82
N GLN A 430 -14.97 -2.50 19.29
CA GLN A 430 -13.54 -2.73 19.52
C GLN A 430 -13.21 -2.55 21.00
N VAL A 431 -12.16 -3.24 21.44
CA VAL A 431 -11.63 -3.12 22.81
C VAL A 431 -10.41 -2.19 22.77
N PRO A 432 -10.45 -1.05 23.47
CA PRO A 432 -9.28 -0.18 23.61
C PRO A 432 -8.11 -0.90 24.28
N VAL A 433 -6.89 -0.61 23.86
CA VAL A 433 -5.69 -1.08 24.53
C VAL A 433 -5.49 -0.38 25.87
N SER A 434 -5.06 -1.14 26.87
CA SER A 434 -4.66 -0.69 28.21
C SER A 434 -3.83 -1.78 28.86
N GLU A 435 -3.19 -1.47 30.00
CA GLU A 435 -2.51 -2.47 30.82
C GLU A 435 -3.42 -3.66 31.22
N GLU A 436 -4.73 -3.41 31.34
CA GLU A 436 -5.71 -4.45 31.70
C GLU A 436 -6.08 -5.33 30.51
N THR A 437 -6.23 -4.76 29.31
CA THR A 437 -6.68 -5.50 28.12
C THR A 437 -5.52 -6.19 27.40
N VAL A 438 -4.30 -5.68 27.56
CA VAL A 438 -3.08 -6.20 26.93
C VAL A 438 -1.96 -6.36 27.99
N PRO A 439 -2.14 -7.26 28.98
CA PRO A 439 -1.19 -7.37 30.09
C PRO A 439 0.20 -7.81 29.61
N GLY A 440 1.23 -7.16 30.15
CA GLY A 440 2.63 -7.44 29.82
C GLY A 440 3.23 -6.56 28.73
N VAL A 441 2.43 -5.65 28.15
CA VAL A 441 2.91 -4.62 27.22
C VAL A 441 3.11 -3.31 28.00
N PRO A 442 4.36 -2.85 28.19
CA PRO A 442 4.64 -1.62 28.94
C PRO A 442 4.34 -0.38 28.10
N GLY A 443 4.12 0.75 28.74
CA GLY A 443 4.13 2.06 28.07
C GLY A 443 2.88 2.42 27.27
N ILE A 444 1.78 1.66 27.39
CA ILE A 444 0.51 2.00 26.71
C ILE A 444 -0.03 3.33 27.25
N GLY A 445 -0.02 4.36 26.40
CA GLY A 445 -0.50 5.71 26.67
C GLY A 445 -1.75 6.09 25.84
N PRO A 446 -2.35 7.27 26.10
CA PRO A 446 -3.46 7.81 25.31
C PRO A 446 -3.17 7.95 23.81
N GLU A 447 -1.90 8.09 23.45
CA GLU A 447 -1.35 8.14 22.10
C GLU A 447 -1.49 6.82 21.33
N ASP A 448 -1.65 5.69 22.02
CA ASP A 448 -1.79 4.35 21.43
C ASP A 448 -3.27 3.92 21.23
N VAL A 449 -4.22 4.70 21.75
CA VAL A 449 -5.63 4.29 21.79
C VAL A 449 -6.39 4.76 20.54
N TYR A 450 -6.45 3.88 19.53
CA TYR A 450 -7.21 4.09 18.30
C TYR A 450 -8.36 3.07 18.16
N THR A 451 -9.59 3.57 18.14
CA THR A 451 -10.79 2.77 17.88
C THR A 451 -11.73 3.53 16.96
N THR A 452 -12.58 2.82 16.24
CA THR A 452 -13.60 3.39 15.35
C THR A 452 -14.99 2.89 15.66
N VAL A 453 -16.00 3.66 15.25
CA VAL A 453 -17.40 3.26 15.31
C VAL A 453 -17.85 2.88 13.91
N PHE A 454 -17.94 1.59 13.65
CA PHE A 454 -18.39 1.07 12.37
C PHE A 454 -19.85 1.47 12.08
N PRO A 455 -20.18 1.92 10.86
CA PRO A 455 -21.57 2.15 10.48
C PRO A 455 -22.32 0.81 10.39
N ARG A 456 -23.65 0.87 10.25
CA ARG A 456 -24.42 -0.36 10.05
C ARG A 456 -24.12 -0.95 8.66
N ALA A 457 -24.01 -0.14 7.63
CA ALA A 457 -23.68 -0.56 6.28
C ALA A 457 -23.18 0.60 5.43
N TYR A 458 -22.52 0.27 4.33
CA TYR A 458 -22.35 1.18 3.19
C TYR A 458 -23.27 0.77 2.05
N VAL A 459 -23.79 1.76 1.32
CA VAL A 459 -24.59 1.56 0.11
C VAL A 459 -23.89 2.23 -1.07
N ILE A 460 -23.66 1.46 -2.13
CA ILE A 460 -23.20 1.98 -3.42
C ILE A 460 -24.46 2.06 -4.29
N PRO A 461 -25.10 3.25 -4.41
CA PRO A 461 -26.34 3.40 -5.15
C PRO A 461 -26.16 3.03 -6.62
N ALA A 462 -27.26 2.59 -7.24
CA ALA A 462 -27.37 2.40 -8.68
C ALA A 462 -28.27 3.48 -9.32
N GLY A 463 -28.23 3.58 -10.65
CA GLY A 463 -29.05 4.52 -11.41
C GLY A 463 -28.59 5.97 -11.24
N GLY A 464 -29.52 6.93 -11.34
CA GLY A 464 -29.20 8.37 -11.38
C GLY A 464 -28.59 8.95 -10.09
N ALA A 465 -28.61 8.21 -8.97
CA ALA A 465 -27.92 8.60 -7.75
C ALA A 465 -26.41 8.25 -7.76
N GLN A 466 -25.96 7.46 -8.73
CA GLN A 466 -24.57 7.06 -8.89
C GLN A 466 -23.84 8.01 -9.84
N ARG A 467 -22.72 8.59 -9.40
CA ARG A 467 -21.87 9.45 -10.22
C ARG A 467 -21.33 8.73 -11.45
N SER A 468 -20.80 7.52 -11.26
CA SER A 468 -20.24 6.70 -12.35
C SER A 468 -20.49 5.23 -12.10
N ALA A 469 -21.28 4.60 -12.98
CA ALA A 469 -21.54 3.16 -12.92
C ALA A 469 -20.25 2.34 -13.12
N THR A 470 -19.36 2.80 -14.01
CA THR A 470 -18.03 2.23 -14.25
C THR A 470 -17.17 2.26 -12.98
N ALA A 471 -17.12 3.40 -12.29
CA ALA A 471 -16.36 3.52 -11.03
C ALA A 471 -16.96 2.66 -9.92
N ALA A 472 -18.29 2.60 -9.83
CA ALA A 472 -18.98 1.76 -8.86
C ALA A 472 -18.72 0.26 -9.09
N ALA A 473 -18.71 -0.19 -10.35
CA ALA A 473 -18.37 -1.58 -10.68
C ALA A 473 -16.92 -1.90 -10.29
N ARG A 474 -15.95 -1.04 -10.65
CA ARG A 474 -14.54 -1.19 -10.22
C ARG A 474 -14.40 -1.25 -8.70
N LEU A 475 -15.06 -0.35 -7.97
CA LEU A 475 -14.99 -0.34 -6.50
C LEU A 475 -15.56 -1.63 -5.91
N VAL A 476 -16.69 -2.13 -6.42
CA VAL A 476 -17.28 -3.41 -5.98
C VAL A 476 -16.36 -4.58 -6.28
N ASP A 477 -15.77 -4.65 -7.48
CA ASP A 477 -14.80 -5.70 -7.81
C ASP A 477 -13.57 -5.63 -6.91
N HIS A 478 -13.10 -4.43 -6.55
CA HIS A 478 -11.98 -4.26 -5.63
C HIS A 478 -12.32 -4.71 -4.20
N LEU A 479 -13.52 -4.40 -3.70
CA LEU A 479 -14.00 -4.91 -2.42
C LEU A 479 -14.03 -6.45 -2.42
N LEU A 480 -14.58 -7.05 -3.47
CA LEU A 480 -14.66 -8.51 -3.60
C LEU A 480 -13.27 -9.15 -3.71
N ALA A 481 -12.33 -8.52 -4.42
CA ALA A 481 -10.95 -8.98 -4.50
C ALA A 481 -10.18 -8.88 -3.17
N ASN A 482 -10.70 -8.12 -2.22
CA ASN A 482 -10.25 -8.01 -0.83
C ASN A 482 -11.09 -8.89 0.13
N ASP A 483 -11.88 -9.83 -0.41
CA ASP A 483 -12.75 -10.73 0.35
C ASP A 483 -13.82 -10.01 1.22
N VAL A 484 -14.17 -8.78 0.84
CA VAL A 484 -15.29 -8.06 1.44
C VAL A 484 -16.60 -8.57 0.84
N ARG A 485 -17.54 -8.92 1.70
CA ARG A 485 -18.86 -9.44 1.31
C ARG A 485 -19.76 -8.31 0.86
N VAL A 486 -20.23 -8.42 -0.37
CA VAL A 486 -21.14 -7.46 -0.99
C VAL A 486 -22.41 -8.17 -1.45
N THR A 487 -23.56 -7.54 -1.22
CA THR A 487 -24.84 -8.00 -1.78
C THR A 487 -25.40 -6.98 -2.76
N ARG A 488 -26.18 -7.43 -3.73
CA ARG A 488 -26.85 -6.57 -4.72
C ARG A 488 -28.36 -6.65 -4.57
N ALA A 489 -29.00 -5.50 -4.39
CA ALA A 489 -30.44 -5.39 -4.20
C ALA A 489 -31.21 -5.84 -5.45
N THR A 490 -32.18 -6.73 -5.26
CA THR A 490 -33.07 -7.27 -6.31
C THR A 490 -34.33 -6.42 -6.50
N ARG A 491 -34.65 -5.56 -5.53
CA ARG A 491 -35.74 -4.59 -5.52
C ARG A 491 -35.27 -3.27 -4.90
N SER A 492 -36.01 -2.19 -5.12
CA SER A 492 -35.77 -0.94 -4.37
C SER A 492 -36.01 -1.17 -2.87
N PHE A 493 -35.27 -0.45 -2.02
CA PHE A 493 -35.31 -0.63 -0.57
C PHE A 493 -35.06 0.70 0.17
N ARG A 494 -35.25 0.69 1.50
CA ARG A 494 -34.87 1.80 2.38
C ARG A 494 -33.86 1.34 3.43
N LEU A 495 -32.85 2.15 3.68
CA LEU A 495 -31.82 1.90 4.70
C LEU A 495 -31.25 3.25 5.18
N GLY A 496 -30.94 3.39 6.47
CA GLY A 496 -30.44 4.66 7.02
C GLY A 496 -31.33 5.88 6.74
N GLY A 497 -32.64 5.69 6.65
CA GLY A 497 -33.60 6.76 6.33
C GLY A 497 -33.72 7.12 4.84
N ARG A 498 -32.83 6.63 3.97
CA ARG A 498 -32.80 6.91 2.53
C ARG A 498 -33.43 5.78 1.71
N SER A 499 -33.83 6.09 0.47
CA SER A 499 -34.37 5.12 -0.49
C SER A 499 -33.36 4.85 -1.60
N TYR A 500 -33.15 3.58 -1.92
CA TYR A 500 -32.19 3.13 -2.92
C TYR A 500 -32.87 2.29 -3.99
N ALA A 501 -32.43 2.48 -5.24
CA ALA A 501 -32.97 1.74 -6.39
C ALA A 501 -32.54 0.27 -6.39
N LYS A 502 -33.32 -0.57 -7.08
CA LYS A 502 -32.89 -1.92 -7.48
C LYS A 502 -31.50 -1.86 -8.14
N GLY A 503 -30.66 -2.84 -7.82
CA GLY A 503 -29.32 -2.96 -8.38
C GLY A 503 -28.23 -2.26 -7.58
N SER A 504 -28.58 -1.44 -6.59
CA SER A 504 -27.62 -0.88 -5.62
C SER A 504 -26.92 -1.99 -4.85
N TYR A 505 -25.67 -1.78 -4.47
CA TYR A 505 -24.91 -2.72 -3.64
C TYR A 505 -24.97 -2.31 -2.18
N VAL A 506 -24.97 -3.31 -1.29
CA VAL A 506 -24.95 -3.13 0.16
C VAL A 506 -23.78 -3.92 0.74
N VAL A 507 -22.92 -3.21 1.46
CA VAL A 507 -21.82 -3.77 2.26
C VAL A 507 -22.28 -3.76 3.71
N ASP A 508 -22.67 -4.93 4.23
CA ASP A 508 -23.10 -5.08 5.63
C ASP A 508 -21.84 -5.10 6.53
N MET A 509 -21.71 -4.17 7.48
CA MET A 509 -20.53 -4.12 8.37
C MET A 509 -20.51 -5.19 9.47
N ARG A 510 -21.55 -6.04 9.57
CA ARG A 510 -21.56 -7.25 10.39
C ARG A 510 -21.07 -8.43 9.55
N GLN A 511 -19.78 -8.40 9.25
CA GLN A 511 -19.06 -9.42 8.51
C GLN A 511 -17.65 -9.59 9.07
N PRO A 512 -16.98 -10.74 8.85
CA PRO A 512 -15.66 -11.02 9.41
C PRO A 512 -14.62 -9.96 9.05
N LYS A 513 -14.57 -9.54 7.77
CA LYS A 513 -13.62 -8.53 7.26
C LYS A 513 -14.14 -7.08 7.38
N ARG A 514 -14.92 -6.76 8.42
CA ARG A 514 -15.50 -5.40 8.59
C ARG A 514 -14.42 -4.30 8.63
N GLY A 515 -13.25 -4.61 9.19
CA GLY A 515 -12.14 -3.66 9.31
C GLY A 515 -11.64 -3.24 7.94
N LEU A 516 -11.40 -4.23 7.07
CA LEU A 516 -11.01 -4.02 5.69
C LEU A 516 -12.08 -3.28 4.88
N ALA A 517 -13.35 -3.64 5.06
CA ALA A 517 -14.45 -2.93 4.40
C ALA A 517 -14.51 -1.46 4.83
N ASN A 518 -14.35 -1.18 6.13
CA ASN A 518 -14.43 0.18 6.67
C ASN A 518 -13.23 1.00 6.24
N VAL A 519 -12.02 0.46 6.36
CA VAL A 519 -10.79 1.19 6.03
C VAL A 519 -10.78 1.61 4.56
N LEU A 520 -11.37 0.83 3.66
CA LEU A 520 -11.49 1.18 2.25
C LEU A 520 -12.60 2.21 1.95
N LEU A 521 -13.73 2.18 2.69
CA LEU A 521 -14.94 2.94 2.34
C LEU A 521 -15.19 4.18 3.19
N ALA A 522 -14.69 4.21 4.42
CA ALA A 522 -14.88 5.33 5.34
C ALA A 522 -14.14 6.59 4.85
N ASP A 523 -14.58 7.74 5.34
CA ASP A 523 -13.90 9.01 5.08
C ASP A 523 -12.48 9.03 5.67
N GLY A 524 -12.25 8.26 6.74
CA GLY A 524 -11.03 8.27 7.54
C GLY A 524 -11.13 9.24 8.73
N ARG A 525 -9.99 9.57 9.33
CA ARG A 525 -9.86 10.49 10.47
C ARG A 525 -8.80 11.54 10.22
N ASP A 526 -9.04 12.78 10.65
CA ASP A 526 -7.99 13.79 10.81
C ASP A 526 -7.22 13.49 12.10
N ILE A 527 -5.95 13.12 11.96
CA ILE A 527 -5.04 12.75 13.06
C ILE A 527 -3.95 13.81 13.29
N SER A 528 -4.14 15.02 12.75
CA SER A 528 -3.17 16.11 12.85
C SER A 528 -2.87 16.53 14.30
N ASP A 529 -3.84 16.37 15.20
CA ASP A 529 -3.72 16.68 16.64
C ASP A 529 -3.21 15.51 17.48
N LYS A 530 -3.12 14.30 16.90
CA LYS A 530 -2.70 13.08 17.59
C LYS A 530 -1.20 12.86 17.56
N VAL A 531 -0.56 13.18 16.43
CA VAL A 531 0.85 12.90 16.21
C VAL A 531 1.57 14.06 15.53
N SER A 532 2.88 14.17 15.76
CA SER A 532 3.68 15.26 15.17
C SER A 532 4.03 15.02 13.71
N VAL A 533 4.23 13.76 13.34
CA VAL A 533 4.70 13.33 12.02
C VAL A 533 4.00 12.04 11.58
N MET A 534 3.99 11.80 10.27
CA MET A 534 3.58 10.54 9.67
C MET A 534 4.76 9.90 8.95
N TYR A 535 4.87 8.58 9.04
CA TYR A 535 5.85 7.80 8.30
C TYR A 535 5.54 7.76 6.80
N ASP A 536 4.25 7.59 6.43
CA ASP A 536 3.79 7.66 5.03
C ASP A 536 2.36 8.27 4.93
N ILE A 537 1.50 7.74 4.07
CA ILE A 537 0.14 8.26 3.88
C ILE A 537 -0.73 8.05 5.12
N SER A 538 -1.68 8.95 5.32
CA SER A 538 -2.59 8.99 6.47
C SER A 538 -4.07 9.09 6.06
N GLY A 539 -4.36 9.25 4.76
CA GLY A 539 -5.71 9.20 4.20
C GLY A 539 -5.72 8.54 2.82
N TRP A 540 -6.80 7.84 2.47
CA TRP A 540 -6.90 7.03 1.22
C TRP A 540 -8.35 6.68 0.83
N SER A 541 -9.38 7.29 1.41
CA SER A 541 -10.78 6.82 1.26
C SER A 541 -11.19 6.46 -0.18
N LEU A 542 -11.36 5.16 -0.51
CA LEU A 542 -11.82 4.76 -1.85
C LEU A 542 -13.26 5.24 -2.09
N GLY A 543 -14.06 5.29 -1.02
CA GLY A 543 -15.42 5.82 -1.06
C GLY A 543 -15.51 7.27 -1.56
N ARG A 544 -14.44 8.06 -1.39
CA ARG A 544 -14.34 9.44 -1.89
C ARG A 544 -13.48 9.56 -3.14
N LEU A 545 -12.36 8.85 -3.19
CA LEU A 545 -11.31 9.08 -4.18
C LEU A 545 -11.42 8.17 -5.42
N TRP A 546 -12.22 7.10 -5.40
CA TRP A 546 -12.36 6.20 -6.55
C TRP A 546 -13.49 6.59 -7.50
N GLY A 547 -14.21 7.67 -7.20
CA GLY A 547 -15.18 8.27 -8.09
C GLY A 547 -16.52 7.54 -8.17
N ALA A 548 -16.79 6.57 -7.31
CA ALA A 548 -18.13 6.04 -7.09
C ALA A 548 -18.83 6.87 -6.00
N THR A 549 -20.14 7.05 -6.10
CA THR A 549 -20.95 7.48 -4.96
C THR A 549 -21.02 6.32 -3.96
N VAL A 550 -20.66 6.59 -2.71
CA VAL A 550 -20.80 5.67 -1.57
C VAL A 550 -21.51 6.41 -0.44
N GLU A 551 -22.53 5.77 0.13
CA GLU A 551 -23.34 6.36 1.21
C GLU A 551 -23.26 5.51 2.48
N GLU A 552 -22.93 6.15 3.60
CA GLU A 552 -22.96 5.54 4.92
C GLU A 552 -24.41 5.42 5.44
N ALA A 553 -24.77 4.25 5.95
CA ALA A 553 -26.00 4.03 6.70
C ALA A 553 -25.69 3.65 8.15
N ARG A 554 -25.94 4.58 9.08
CA ARG A 554 -25.71 4.37 10.53
C ARG A 554 -26.77 3.49 11.20
N SER A 555 -27.94 3.34 10.59
CA SER A 555 -29.08 2.62 11.18
C SER A 555 -29.87 1.82 10.16
N GLY A 556 -30.72 0.92 10.66
CA GLY A 556 -31.57 0.04 9.86
C GLY A 556 -31.11 -1.42 9.86
N ARG A 557 -31.75 -2.25 9.03
CA ARG A 557 -31.51 -3.70 8.96
C ARG A 557 -31.12 -4.11 7.53
N PRO A 558 -29.83 -4.09 7.16
CA PRO A 558 -29.34 -4.61 5.88
C PRO A 558 -29.86 -6.02 5.56
N ALA A 559 -29.98 -6.90 6.56
CA ALA A 559 -30.55 -8.24 6.41
C ALA A 559 -32.02 -8.26 5.91
N SER A 560 -32.79 -7.17 6.05
CA SER A 560 -34.14 -7.07 5.47
C SER A 560 -34.16 -6.54 4.03
N VAL A 561 -32.99 -6.15 3.48
CA VAL A 561 -32.88 -5.73 2.08
C VAL A 561 -33.01 -6.98 1.19
N PRO A 562 -33.97 -7.02 0.25
CA PRO A 562 -34.06 -8.13 -0.70
C PRO A 562 -32.86 -8.10 -1.65
N ALA A 563 -31.79 -8.81 -1.31
CA ALA A 563 -30.53 -8.80 -2.04
C ALA A 563 -29.97 -10.21 -2.20
N ARG A 564 -29.01 -10.36 -3.12
CA ARG A 564 -28.23 -11.59 -3.31
C ARG A 564 -26.75 -11.29 -3.16
N PRO A 565 -25.93 -12.19 -2.57
CA PRO A 565 -24.48 -12.09 -2.65
C PRO A 565 -24.01 -11.97 -4.10
N VAL A 566 -22.90 -11.28 -4.32
CA VAL A 566 -22.24 -11.18 -5.64
C VAL A 566 -20.78 -11.58 -5.52
N THR A 567 -20.25 -12.20 -6.57
CA THR A 567 -18.83 -12.58 -6.69
C THR A 567 -18.10 -11.75 -7.76
N ALA A 568 -18.85 -10.91 -8.47
CA ALA A 568 -18.34 -9.88 -9.37
C ALA A 568 -19.39 -8.76 -9.45
N ALA A 569 -18.94 -7.55 -9.73
CA ALA A 569 -19.82 -6.46 -10.07
C ALA A 569 -20.65 -6.80 -11.32
N GLY A 570 -21.89 -6.30 -11.34
CA GLY A 570 -22.69 -6.33 -12.56
C GLY A 570 -22.08 -5.44 -13.62
N ARG A 571 -21.75 -6.03 -14.78
CA ARG A 571 -21.32 -5.33 -15.99
C ARG A 571 -22.20 -4.11 -16.27
N VAL A 572 -21.58 -3.00 -16.62
CA VAL A 572 -22.24 -1.72 -16.92
C VAL A 572 -22.14 -1.33 -18.38
N GLY A 573 -21.26 -2.00 -19.15
CA GLY A 573 -21.03 -1.77 -20.57
C GLY A 573 -22.33 -1.63 -21.36
N TYR A 574 -22.54 -0.46 -21.96
CA TYR A 574 -23.75 -0.13 -22.71
C TYR A 574 -23.44 0.83 -23.85
N VAL A 575 -24.16 0.66 -24.97
CA VAL A 575 -24.12 1.59 -26.09
C VAL A 575 -25.57 1.88 -26.49
N ALA A 576 -25.93 3.16 -26.57
CA ALA A 576 -27.24 3.54 -27.03
C ALA A 576 -27.52 2.98 -28.44
N PRO A 577 -28.76 2.58 -28.78
CA PRO A 577 -29.02 1.86 -30.02
C PRO A 577 -29.05 2.76 -31.27
N ARG A 578 -29.24 4.08 -31.11
CA ARG A 578 -29.40 5.03 -32.22
C ARG A 578 -28.79 6.39 -31.85
N GLY A 579 -28.53 7.21 -32.87
CA GLY A 579 -28.00 8.57 -32.72
C GLY A 579 -26.50 8.58 -32.41
N ASP A 580 -25.91 9.78 -32.44
CA ASP A 580 -24.52 9.95 -32.00
C ASP A 580 -24.41 9.62 -30.51
N LEU A 581 -23.19 9.27 -30.11
CA LEU A 581 -22.87 8.75 -28.80
C LEU A 581 -22.12 9.78 -27.96
N ARG A 582 -22.25 9.66 -26.65
CA ARG A 582 -21.53 10.47 -25.68
C ARG A 582 -20.85 9.59 -24.66
N LEU A 583 -19.56 9.85 -24.46
CA LEU A 583 -18.72 9.25 -23.43
C LEU A 583 -18.40 10.33 -22.40
N ARG A 584 -18.70 10.09 -21.13
CA ARG A 584 -18.68 11.14 -20.09
C ARG A 584 -17.26 11.55 -19.68
N LEU A 585 -16.32 10.61 -19.68
CA LEU A 585 -14.95 10.77 -19.19
C LEU A 585 -14.89 11.02 -17.68
N ASP A 586 -15.70 10.32 -16.90
CA ASP A 586 -15.74 10.43 -15.44
C ASP A 586 -14.93 9.32 -14.75
N SER A 587 -14.29 8.42 -15.52
CA SER A 587 -13.44 7.34 -15.04
C SER A 587 -12.23 7.08 -15.98
N PRO A 588 -11.11 6.53 -15.49
CA PRO A 588 -9.94 6.25 -16.32
C PRO A 588 -10.22 5.26 -17.46
N GLN A 589 -11.15 4.31 -17.27
CA GLN A 589 -11.57 3.39 -18.31
C GLN A 589 -12.24 4.09 -19.49
N GLU A 590 -12.96 5.18 -19.24
CA GLU A 590 -13.57 6.00 -20.29
C GLU A 590 -12.50 6.78 -21.07
N ILE A 591 -11.46 7.28 -20.41
CA ILE A 591 -10.30 7.88 -21.08
C ILE A 591 -9.56 6.82 -21.92
N ALA A 592 -9.39 5.60 -21.41
CA ALA A 592 -8.77 4.50 -22.15
C ALA A 592 -9.57 4.09 -23.40
N ALA A 593 -10.90 4.06 -23.29
CA ALA A 593 -11.80 3.81 -24.42
C ALA A 593 -11.71 4.94 -25.47
N LEU A 594 -11.66 6.20 -25.03
CA LEU A 594 -11.43 7.35 -25.92
C LEU A 594 -10.11 7.23 -26.68
N ASN A 595 -9.00 7.00 -25.97
CA ASN A 595 -7.69 6.88 -26.59
C ASN A 595 -7.63 5.69 -27.58
N SER A 596 -8.39 4.63 -27.33
CA SER A 596 -8.56 3.53 -28.29
C SER A 596 -9.31 3.96 -29.56
N LEU A 597 -10.39 4.73 -29.43
CA LEU A 597 -11.13 5.29 -30.58
C LEU A 597 -10.23 6.21 -31.44
N LEU A 598 -9.45 7.08 -30.79
CA LEU A 598 -8.52 7.98 -31.45
C LEU A 598 -7.40 7.23 -32.18
N ARG A 599 -6.84 6.19 -31.55
CA ARG A 599 -5.85 5.30 -32.17
C ARG A 599 -6.39 4.59 -33.41
N ASP A 600 -7.67 4.26 -33.39
CA ASP A 600 -8.40 3.65 -34.50
C ASP A 600 -8.89 4.67 -35.56
N GLY A 601 -8.46 5.93 -35.48
CA GLY A 601 -8.77 6.99 -36.44
C GLY A 601 -10.20 7.50 -36.40
N VAL A 602 -10.93 7.29 -35.29
CA VAL A 602 -12.30 7.79 -35.15
C VAL A 602 -12.29 9.28 -34.85
N SER A 603 -12.96 10.08 -35.70
CA SER A 603 -13.13 11.51 -35.49
C SER A 603 -14.14 11.78 -34.36
N VAL A 604 -13.64 12.15 -33.18
CA VAL A 604 -14.44 12.48 -32.00
C VAL A 604 -14.26 13.95 -31.63
N ARG A 605 -15.19 14.52 -30.85
CA ARG A 605 -15.17 15.94 -30.46
C ARG A 605 -15.37 16.09 -28.96
N GLN A 606 -14.61 16.96 -28.31
CA GLN A 606 -14.81 17.33 -26.92
C GLN A 606 -15.94 18.37 -26.80
N ALA A 607 -16.90 18.10 -25.92
CA ALA A 607 -17.95 19.04 -25.54
C ALA A 607 -17.47 20.02 -24.46
N ALA A 608 -18.22 21.11 -24.25
CA ALA A 608 -17.86 22.16 -23.28
C ALA A 608 -17.74 21.68 -21.82
N ASP A 609 -18.43 20.59 -21.47
CA ASP A 609 -18.39 19.96 -20.15
C ASP A 609 -17.29 18.89 -20.01
N GLY A 610 -16.39 18.80 -20.99
CA GLY A 610 -15.27 17.87 -21.01
C GLY A 610 -15.60 16.46 -21.52
N SER A 611 -16.88 16.12 -21.71
CA SER A 611 -17.27 14.83 -22.29
C SER A 611 -16.96 14.74 -23.79
N VAL A 612 -17.01 13.54 -24.36
CA VAL A 612 -16.69 13.31 -25.77
C VAL A 612 -17.89 12.84 -26.56
N LEU A 613 -18.11 13.48 -27.70
CA LEU A 613 -19.07 13.11 -28.72
C LEU A 613 -18.42 12.16 -29.71
N VAL A 614 -19.02 10.99 -29.88
CA VAL A 614 -18.57 9.91 -30.75
C VAL A 614 -19.60 9.71 -31.86
N PRO A 615 -19.21 9.77 -33.14
CA PRO A 615 -20.16 9.66 -34.24
C PRO A 615 -20.81 8.28 -34.27
N SER A 616 -22.09 8.24 -34.65
CA SER A 616 -22.87 7.01 -34.79
C SER A 616 -22.25 5.99 -35.75
N SER A 617 -21.40 6.42 -36.70
CA SER A 617 -20.62 5.55 -37.59
C SER A 617 -19.61 4.67 -36.84
N ALA A 618 -19.17 5.07 -35.64
CA ALA A 618 -18.24 4.33 -34.80
C ALA A 618 -18.91 3.35 -33.82
N ARG A 619 -20.24 3.14 -33.90
CA ARG A 619 -21.00 2.34 -32.92
C ARG A 619 -20.43 0.94 -32.68
N ARG A 620 -20.03 0.21 -33.73
CA ARG A 620 -19.44 -1.14 -33.57
C ARG A 620 -18.14 -1.13 -32.76
N LYS A 621 -17.30 -0.10 -32.95
CA LYS A 621 -16.09 0.10 -32.13
C LYS A 621 -16.48 0.44 -30.69
N ALA A 622 -17.43 1.35 -30.51
CA ALA A 622 -17.96 1.69 -29.18
C ALA A 622 -18.53 0.46 -28.45
N GLU A 623 -19.23 -0.46 -29.13
CA GLU A 623 -19.73 -1.71 -28.55
C GLU A 623 -18.61 -2.65 -28.10
N ALA A 624 -17.52 -2.77 -28.87
CA ALA A 624 -16.37 -3.56 -28.47
C ALA A 624 -15.65 -2.96 -27.26
N LEU A 625 -15.51 -1.64 -27.23
CA LEU A 625 -14.86 -0.91 -26.14
C LEU A 625 -15.74 -0.90 -24.87
N ALA A 626 -17.06 -0.75 -25.00
CA ALA A 626 -18.00 -0.85 -23.90
C ALA A 626 -17.91 -2.22 -23.21
N ARG A 627 -17.67 -3.31 -23.96
CA ARG A 627 -17.45 -4.64 -23.37
C ARG A 627 -16.07 -4.79 -22.73
N SER A 628 -15.03 -4.23 -23.35
CA SER A 628 -13.64 -4.45 -22.93
C SER A 628 -13.25 -3.58 -21.73
N TYR A 629 -13.72 -2.33 -21.71
CA TYR A 629 -13.46 -1.36 -20.65
C TYR A 629 -14.61 -1.23 -19.64
N ASP A 630 -15.73 -1.93 -19.88
CA ASP A 630 -16.96 -1.86 -19.07
C ASP A 630 -17.48 -0.42 -18.91
N VAL A 631 -17.63 0.30 -20.04
CA VAL A 631 -18.00 1.73 -20.09
C VAL A 631 -19.33 1.98 -20.82
N VAL A 632 -19.93 3.15 -20.54
CA VAL A 632 -21.23 3.55 -21.07
C VAL A 632 -21.09 4.60 -22.17
N PHE A 633 -21.70 4.35 -23.33
CA PHE A 633 -21.90 5.32 -24.40
C PHE A 633 -23.38 5.69 -24.52
N ASP A 634 -23.76 6.84 -23.98
CA ASP A 634 -25.14 7.34 -24.01
C ASP A 634 -25.50 7.97 -25.35
N ALA A 635 -26.79 8.07 -25.66
CA ALA A 635 -27.23 8.84 -26.83
C ALA A 635 -27.06 10.34 -26.57
N THR A 636 -26.68 11.09 -27.61
CA THR A 636 -26.60 12.54 -27.55
C THR A 636 -27.20 13.20 -28.78
N ARG A 637 -27.68 14.43 -28.59
CA ARG A 637 -28.11 15.34 -29.65
C ARG A 637 -27.16 16.53 -29.84
N SER A 638 -26.11 16.61 -29.01
CA SER A 638 -25.10 17.65 -29.14
C SER A 638 -24.28 17.42 -30.40
N VAL A 639 -24.11 18.46 -31.23
CA VAL A 639 -23.48 18.36 -32.57
C VAL A 639 -22.29 19.33 -32.77
N GLY A 640 -21.79 19.96 -31.69
CA GLY A 640 -20.64 20.86 -31.70
C GLY A 640 -19.50 20.38 -30.80
N GLY A 641 -18.34 21.04 -30.84
CA GLY A 641 -17.19 20.70 -29.98
C GLY A 641 -15.85 20.77 -30.70
N THR A 642 -14.78 20.74 -29.91
CA THR A 642 -13.40 20.79 -30.40
C THR A 642 -12.97 19.42 -30.90
N PRO A 643 -12.52 19.26 -32.14
CA PRO A 643 -11.97 17.99 -32.62
C PRO A 643 -10.82 17.51 -31.73
N LEU A 644 -10.83 16.23 -31.36
CA LEU A 644 -9.73 15.61 -30.64
C LEU A 644 -8.86 14.79 -31.59
N HIS A 645 -7.57 14.70 -31.25
CA HIS A 645 -6.60 13.87 -31.93
C HIS A 645 -5.88 12.99 -30.92
N ARG A 646 -5.14 12.00 -31.41
CA ARG A 646 -4.34 11.09 -30.58
C ARG A 646 -3.20 11.88 -29.92
N VAL A 647 -3.08 11.80 -28.60
CA VAL A 647 -2.10 12.57 -27.82
C VAL A 647 -0.89 11.71 -27.43
N ARG A 648 0.31 12.19 -27.77
CA ARG A 648 1.61 11.65 -27.35
C ARG A 648 2.17 12.51 -26.23
N VAL A 649 2.34 11.92 -25.06
CA VAL A 649 2.76 12.62 -23.84
C VAL A 649 4.25 12.39 -23.61
N ALA A 650 5.05 13.45 -23.68
CA ALA A 650 6.38 13.44 -23.06
C ALA A 650 6.18 13.60 -21.54
N ALA A 651 6.65 12.66 -20.72
CA ALA A 651 6.33 12.62 -19.29
C ALA A 651 7.58 12.57 -18.39
N ALA A 652 7.82 13.63 -17.65
CA ALA A 652 8.75 13.66 -16.52
C ALA A 652 7.94 13.51 -15.23
N VAL A 653 7.64 12.25 -14.89
CA VAL A 653 6.66 11.91 -13.85
C VAL A 653 7.12 10.76 -12.95
N THR A 654 6.42 10.54 -11.84
CA THR A 654 6.63 9.39 -10.95
C THR A 654 6.14 8.08 -11.57
N ALA A 655 6.48 6.94 -10.96
CA ALA A 655 6.08 5.62 -11.45
C ALA A 655 4.56 5.43 -11.43
N GLY A 656 3.89 5.90 -10.37
CA GLY A 656 2.42 5.87 -10.26
C GLY A 656 1.74 6.67 -11.36
N GLU A 657 2.22 7.89 -11.62
CA GLU A 657 1.70 8.73 -12.71
C GLU A 657 1.95 8.11 -14.09
N LEU A 658 3.14 7.57 -14.34
CA LEU A 658 3.46 6.89 -15.60
C LEU A 658 2.54 5.68 -15.83
N PHE A 659 2.27 4.91 -14.77
CA PHE A 659 1.35 3.78 -14.83
C PHE A 659 -0.09 4.24 -15.10
N ALA A 660 -0.58 5.25 -14.38
CA ALA A 660 -1.93 5.79 -14.56
C ALA A 660 -2.17 6.35 -15.97
N LEU A 661 -1.18 7.04 -16.56
CA LEU A 661 -1.26 7.51 -17.95
C LEU A 661 -1.39 6.34 -18.94
N ARG A 662 -0.66 5.25 -18.69
CA ARG A 662 -0.73 4.03 -19.51
C ARG A 662 -2.00 3.23 -19.29
N GLU A 663 -2.55 3.20 -18.08
CA GLU A 663 -3.87 2.64 -17.78
C GLU A 663 -4.97 3.39 -18.55
N MET A 664 -4.86 4.73 -18.61
CA MET A 664 -5.70 5.58 -19.46
C MET A 664 -5.37 5.45 -20.96
N ASN A 665 -4.49 4.54 -21.35
CA ASN A 665 -4.10 4.22 -22.72
C ASN A 665 -3.51 5.41 -23.52
N PHE A 666 -2.88 6.37 -22.84
CA PHE A 666 -2.05 7.38 -23.52
C PHE A 666 -0.77 6.77 -24.08
N ASP A 667 -0.28 7.35 -25.17
CA ASP A 667 1.07 7.04 -25.67
C ASP A 667 2.07 7.90 -24.90
N VAL A 668 2.85 7.28 -24.03
CA VAL A 668 3.74 8.00 -23.10
C VAL A 668 5.19 7.71 -23.40
N VAL A 669 5.97 8.78 -23.57
CA VAL A 669 7.43 8.75 -23.70
C VAL A 669 8.03 9.35 -22.44
N PRO A 670 8.65 8.54 -21.55
CA PRO A 670 9.28 9.09 -20.36
C PRO A 670 10.47 10.00 -20.72
N VAL A 671 10.56 11.16 -20.07
CA VAL A 671 11.65 12.12 -20.23
C VAL A 671 12.18 12.57 -18.87
N SER A 672 13.38 13.13 -18.84
CA SER A 672 14.02 13.65 -17.63
C SER A 672 15.03 14.73 -18.01
N THR A 673 15.57 15.43 -17.02
CA THR A 673 16.68 16.38 -17.25
C THR A 673 17.83 15.73 -18.03
N ALA A 674 18.19 14.50 -17.68
CA ALA A 674 19.26 13.75 -18.34
C ALA A 674 18.91 13.39 -19.79
N VAL A 675 17.68 12.90 -20.04
CA VAL A 675 17.21 12.56 -21.39
C VAL A 675 17.20 13.80 -22.29
N LEU A 676 16.69 14.93 -21.79
CA LEU A 676 16.66 16.16 -22.57
C LEU A 676 18.08 16.69 -22.86
N ASN A 677 18.98 16.64 -21.87
CA ASN A 677 20.38 17.04 -22.05
C ASN A 677 21.14 16.17 -23.06
N ALA A 678 20.75 14.90 -23.21
CA ALA A 678 21.31 13.98 -24.19
C ALA A 678 20.80 14.23 -25.62
N GLY A 679 19.78 15.09 -25.81
CA GLY A 679 19.18 15.39 -27.11
C GLY A 679 17.89 14.58 -27.33
N PHE A 680 16.76 15.16 -26.93
CA PHE A 680 15.43 14.55 -27.11
C PHE A 680 14.75 15.09 -28.39
N ASP A 681 14.16 14.19 -29.18
CA ASP A 681 13.38 14.55 -30.37
C ASP A 681 11.93 14.90 -30.00
N TRP A 682 11.64 16.21 -30.00
CA TRP A 682 10.33 16.73 -29.68
C TRP A 682 9.25 16.49 -30.75
N SER A 683 9.62 16.09 -31.98
CA SER A 683 8.62 15.76 -33.02
C SER A 683 7.73 14.57 -32.65
N GLY A 684 8.19 13.76 -31.68
CA GLY A 684 7.50 12.63 -31.09
C GLY A 684 6.42 12.96 -30.05
N ALA A 685 6.26 14.21 -29.64
CA ALA A 685 5.40 14.60 -28.52
C ALA A 685 4.43 15.73 -28.91
N ASP A 686 3.24 15.71 -28.30
CA ASP A 686 2.19 16.73 -28.49
C ASP A 686 2.00 17.58 -27.22
N VAL A 687 2.31 17.00 -26.06
CA VAL A 687 2.20 17.67 -24.75
C VAL A 687 3.31 17.19 -23.81
N LEU A 688 3.76 18.08 -22.93
CA LEU A 688 4.68 17.75 -21.84
C LEU A 688 3.91 17.65 -20.52
N PHE A 689 4.09 16.56 -19.78
CA PHE A 689 3.65 16.45 -18.37
C PHE A 689 4.87 16.43 -17.45
N VAL A 690 4.96 17.39 -16.53
CA VAL A 690 6.01 17.48 -15.50
C VAL A 690 5.44 17.43 -14.10
N SER A 691 5.91 16.47 -13.31
CA SER A 691 5.70 16.39 -11.87
C SER A 691 6.98 16.04 -11.09
N SER A 692 7.96 15.37 -11.72
CA SER A 692 9.25 15.04 -11.11
C SER A 692 10.36 14.80 -12.14
N GLY A 693 11.63 14.84 -11.73
CA GLY A 693 12.77 14.41 -12.56
C GLY A 693 13.21 15.36 -13.68
N LEU A 694 12.50 16.46 -13.90
CA LEU A 694 12.87 17.52 -14.84
C LEU A 694 13.05 18.86 -14.13
N SER A 695 14.26 19.43 -14.24
CA SER A 695 14.62 20.74 -13.70
C SER A 695 15.10 21.65 -14.82
N TYR A 696 14.42 22.78 -15.04
CA TYR A 696 14.81 23.75 -16.08
C TYR A 696 16.22 24.30 -15.85
N GLY A 697 16.58 24.58 -14.59
CA GLY A 697 17.93 25.04 -14.23
C GLY A 697 19.02 23.99 -14.45
N GLY A 698 18.66 22.71 -14.41
CA GLY A 698 19.58 21.59 -14.69
C GLY A 698 19.78 21.29 -16.19
N LEU A 699 19.05 21.97 -17.08
CA LEU A 699 19.19 21.78 -18.52
C LEU A 699 20.41 22.54 -19.07
N ASN A 700 21.11 21.93 -20.02
CA ASN A 700 22.12 22.60 -20.83
C ASN A 700 21.44 23.58 -21.81
N THR A 701 22.22 24.47 -22.44
CA THR A 701 21.67 25.53 -23.31
C THR A 701 20.83 24.96 -24.46
N SER A 702 21.30 23.89 -25.12
CA SER A 702 20.58 23.27 -26.24
C SER A 702 19.23 22.70 -25.81
N ALA A 703 19.21 21.96 -24.69
CA ALA A 703 17.98 21.38 -24.16
C ALA A 703 16.99 22.44 -23.68
N ARG A 704 17.46 23.56 -23.09
CA ARG A 704 16.60 24.71 -22.76
C ARG A 704 15.97 25.33 -24.00
N THR A 705 16.78 25.61 -25.03
CA THR A 705 16.27 26.17 -26.29
C THR A 705 15.25 25.24 -26.94
N ALA A 706 15.52 23.92 -26.97
CA ALA A 706 14.60 22.95 -27.53
C ALA A 706 13.29 22.86 -26.75
N LEU A 707 13.34 22.79 -25.41
CA LEU A 707 12.15 22.75 -24.55
C LEU A 707 11.30 24.02 -24.70
N THR A 708 11.91 25.20 -24.62
CA THR A 708 11.19 26.48 -24.78
C THR A 708 10.62 26.63 -26.18
N GLY A 709 11.36 26.17 -27.20
CA GLY A 709 10.88 26.12 -28.58
C GLY A 709 9.66 25.22 -28.73
N PHE A 710 9.68 24.01 -28.17
CA PHE A 710 8.54 23.09 -28.16
C PHE A 710 7.31 23.72 -27.50
N LEU A 711 7.46 24.23 -26.28
CA LEU A 711 6.35 24.82 -25.51
C LEU A 711 5.82 26.14 -26.10
N SER A 712 6.52 26.78 -27.03
CA SER A 712 5.98 27.96 -27.73
C SER A 712 4.74 27.66 -28.59
N GLY A 713 4.53 26.39 -28.95
CA GLY A 713 3.38 25.94 -29.74
C GLY A 713 2.68 24.67 -29.23
N HIS A 714 3.05 24.17 -28.05
CA HIS A 714 2.51 22.93 -27.48
C HIS A 714 2.19 23.10 -25.99
N GLY A 715 1.35 22.21 -25.46
CA GLY A 715 0.86 22.30 -24.10
C GLY A 715 1.79 21.79 -22.99
N LEU A 716 1.53 22.27 -21.77
CA LEU A 716 2.14 21.81 -20.53
C LEU A 716 1.07 21.41 -19.51
N VAL A 717 1.14 20.17 -19.02
CA VAL A 717 0.49 19.79 -17.76
C VAL A 717 1.57 19.76 -16.68
N GLY A 718 1.38 20.52 -15.61
CA GLY A 718 2.30 20.57 -14.49
C GLY A 718 1.63 20.11 -13.21
N ARG A 719 2.38 19.44 -12.33
CA ARG A 719 1.94 19.16 -10.97
C ARG A 719 2.97 19.62 -9.95
N GLY A 720 2.46 20.15 -8.84
CA GLY A 720 3.24 20.61 -7.70
C GLY A 720 4.24 21.70 -8.08
N ALA A 721 5.28 21.84 -7.26
CA ALA A 721 6.31 22.84 -7.46
C ALA A 721 7.15 22.61 -8.72
N ALA A 722 7.39 21.35 -9.10
CA ALA A 722 8.20 21.02 -10.28
C ALA A 722 7.51 21.48 -11.58
N GLY A 723 6.22 21.14 -11.75
CA GLY A 723 5.45 21.58 -12.91
C GLY A 723 5.29 23.10 -12.96
N ALA A 724 5.01 23.74 -11.81
CA ALA A 724 4.91 25.19 -11.73
C ALA A 724 6.22 25.91 -12.08
N ALA A 725 7.37 25.35 -11.66
CA ALA A 725 8.68 25.91 -11.99
C ALA A 725 8.97 25.86 -13.50
N ILE A 726 8.61 24.77 -14.18
CA ILE A 726 8.73 24.70 -15.65
C ILE A 726 7.80 25.72 -16.31
N ALA A 727 6.54 25.81 -15.88
CA ALA A 727 5.58 26.75 -16.45
C ALA A 727 6.03 28.20 -16.31
N SER A 728 6.55 28.58 -15.13
CA SER A 728 7.09 29.91 -14.87
C SER A 728 8.34 30.20 -15.71
N ALA A 729 9.30 29.27 -15.76
CA ALA A 729 10.56 29.45 -16.48
C ALA A 729 10.39 29.55 -18.01
N THR A 730 9.28 29.03 -18.55
CA THR A 730 8.97 28.99 -19.98
C THR A 730 7.82 29.92 -20.37
N GLY A 731 7.26 30.67 -19.41
CA GLY A 731 6.19 31.64 -19.64
C GLY A 731 4.84 31.03 -20.01
N GLN A 732 4.60 29.75 -19.73
CA GLN A 732 3.37 29.04 -20.12
C GLN A 732 2.16 29.40 -19.27
N LEU A 733 2.39 29.74 -18.00
CA LEU A 733 1.32 30.16 -17.09
C LEU A 733 1.88 31.08 -16.01
N LYS A 734 1.22 32.22 -15.79
CA LYS A 734 1.58 33.16 -14.72
C LYS A 734 0.81 32.83 -13.43
N ALA A 735 1.43 32.04 -12.56
CA ALA A 735 0.93 31.76 -11.21
C ALA A 735 2.10 31.48 -10.27
N THR A 736 1.98 31.89 -9.01
CA THR A 736 2.93 31.58 -7.94
C THR A 736 2.48 30.30 -7.22
N ALA A 737 3.31 29.25 -7.22
CA ALA A 737 3.04 28.05 -6.44
C ALA A 737 3.49 28.24 -4.99
N VAL A 738 2.57 28.08 -4.05
CA VAL A 738 2.82 28.13 -2.61
C VAL A 738 2.78 26.69 -2.08
N GLN A 739 3.89 26.25 -1.49
CA GLN A 739 4.01 24.92 -0.90
C GLN A 739 3.47 24.94 0.53
N GLY A 740 2.63 23.95 0.85
CA GLY A 740 2.22 23.66 2.21
C GLY A 740 3.31 22.93 3.00
N ASN A 741 2.94 22.45 4.20
CA ASN A 741 3.78 21.54 4.95
C ASN A 741 4.09 20.29 4.12
N GLY A 742 5.38 19.98 3.94
CA GLY A 742 5.83 18.85 3.14
C GLY A 742 5.27 17.52 3.62
N ASP A 743 5.11 17.34 4.93
CA ASP A 743 4.62 16.09 5.55
C ASP A 743 3.10 15.93 5.50
N ALA A 744 2.39 16.99 5.12
CA ALA A 744 0.95 16.95 5.04
C ALA A 744 0.46 16.04 3.92
N ASN A 745 -0.55 15.24 4.23
CA ASN A 745 -1.21 14.38 3.27
C ASN A 745 -2.61 13.95 3.73
N GLY A 746 -3.49 13.63 2.79
CA GLY A 746 -4.83 13.17 3.13
C GLY A 746 -5.89 13.47 2.08
N VAL A 747 -7.15 13.24 2.47
CA VAL A 747 -8.33 13.56 1.67
C VAL A 747 -8.79 14.98 2.02
N VAL A 748 -9.00 15.81 1.01
CA VAL A 748 -9.45 17.20 1.16
C VAL A 748 -10.76 17.44 0.42
N ARG A 749 -11.58 18.34 0.94
CA ARG A 749 -12.71 18.92 0.21
C ARG A 749 -12.21 19.92 -0.82
N VAL A 750 -12.81 19.89 -2.01
CA VAL A 750 -12.50 20.82 -3.11
C VAL A 750 -13.77 21.36 -3.75
N VAL A 751 -13.64 22.49 -4.42
CA VAL A 751 -14.71 23.13 -5.20
C VAL A 751 -14.26 23.20 -6.66
N ASN A 752 -14.95 22.48 -7.53
CA ASN A 752 -14.68 22.44 -8.97
C ASN A 752 -15.48 23.53 -9.69
N SER A 753 -14.86 24.24 -10.62
CA SER A 753 -15.56 25.20 -11.49
C SER A 753 -16.34 24.52 -12.63
N GLY A 754 -16.05 23.25 -12.90
CA GLY A 754 -16.67 22.45 -13.96
C GLY A 754 -15.89 22.55 -15.27
N GLY A 755 -16.60 22.69 -16.39
CA GLY A 755 -15.97 22.88 -17.70
C GLY A 755 -15.12 21.68 -18.17
N ALA A 756 -14.12 21.97 -18.99
CA ALA A 756 -13.37 20.95 -19.72
C ALA A 756 -12.42 20.12 -18.84
N VAL A 757 -11.88 20.68 -17.74
CA VAL A 757 -10.89 20.00 -16.89
C VAL A 757 -11.57 19.33 -15.69
N THR A 758 -12.39 20.05 -14.92
CA THR A 758 -12.98 19.56 -13.67
C THR A 758 -14.47 19.20 -13.78
N GLY A 759 -15.04 19.22 -15.00
CA GLY A 759 -16.43 18.83 -15.24
C GLY A 759 -16.75 17.41 -14.77
N GLY A 760 -17.59 17.25 -13.76
CA GLY A 760 -17.92 15.93 -13.21
C GLY A 760 -16.85 15.31 -12.31
N ALA A 761 -15.77 16.04 -11.99
CA ALA A 761 -14.79 15.63 -10.99
C ALA A 761 -15.46 15.48 -9.60
N PRO A 762 -14.93 14.58 -8.73
CA PRO A 762 -15.41 14.47 -7.35
C PRO A 762 -15.24 15.78 -6.57
N ASP A 763 -16.05 15.96 -5.53
CA ASP A 763 -15.97 17.06 -4.56
C ASP A 763 -14.86 16.87 -3.51
N HIS A 764 -14.08 15.80 -3.65
CA HIS A 764 -12.92 15.47 -2.83
C HIS A 764 -11.70 15.24 -3.73
N SER A 765 -10.53 15.56 -3.19
CA SER A 765 -9.24 15.34 -3.84
C SER A 765 -8.23 14.77 -2.85
N PHE A 766 -7.12 14.24 -3.35
CA PHE A 766 -6.00 13.80 -2.54
C PHE A 766 -4.84 14.81 -2.55
N VAL A 767 -4.19 14.98 -1.40
CA VAL A 767 -2.97 15.77 -1.26
C VAL A 767 -1.85 14.97 -0.63
N TYR A 768 -0.63 15.27 -1.04
CA TYR A 768 0.61 14.75 -0.47
C TYR A 768 1.70 15.79 -0.74
N ALA A 769 2.14 16.52 0.28
CA ALA A 769 2.82 17.82 0.15
C ALA A 769 1.97 18.84 -0.66
N PRO A 770 0.84 19.32 -0.11
CA PRO A 770 -0.13 20.15 -0.83
C PRO A 770 0.47 21.44 -1.38
N VAL A 771 -0.01 21.85 -2.56
CA VAL A 771 0.33 23.13 -3.19
C VAL A 771 -0.95 23.89 -3.53
N TRP A 772 -0.92 25.22 -3.45
CA TRP A 772 -1.94 26.11 -4.01
C TRP A 772 -1.31 27.24 -4.81
N PHE A 773 -2.12 27.96 -5.59
CA PHE A 773 -1.65 28.99 -6.50
C PHE A 773 -2.15 30.39 -6.14
N THR A 774 -1.24 31.36 -6.13
CA THR A 774 -1.51 32.79 -5.91
C THR A 774 -1.00 33.64 -7.08
N ASP A 775 -1.22 34.95 -7.02
CA ASP A 775 -0.72 35.92 -8.01
C ASP A 775 -1.07 35.59 -9.48
N LEU A 776 -2.30 35.14 -9.69
CA LEU A 776 -2.77 34.65 -10.98
C LEU A 776 -2.75 35.75 -12.05
N GLY A 777 -2.23 35.42 -13.24
CA GLY A 777 -2.34 36.26 -14.44
C GLY A 777 -3.79 36.47 -14.90
N GLY A 778 -4.03 37.52 -15.70
CA GLY A 778 -5.38 37.86 -16.16
C GLY A 778 -6.01 36.85 -17.13
N ASP A 779 -5.20 35.97 -17.71
CA ASP A 779 -5.58 34.87 -18.60
C ASP A 779 -5.71 33.52 -17.86
N VAL A 780 -5.45 33.50 -16.55
CA VAL A 780 -5.51 32.29 -15.73
C VAL A 780 -6.92 32.05 -15.23
N THR A 781 -7.42 30.83 -15.44
CA THR A 781 -8.70 30.35 -14.92
C THR A 781 -8.49 29.45 -13.72
N VAL A 782 -9.27 29.65 -12.67
CA VAL A 782 -9.34 28.72 -11.53
C VAL A 782 -10.26 27.56 -11.89
N GLU A 783 -9.70 26.36 -12.02
CA GLU A 783 -10.42 25.13 -12.35
C GLU A 783 -10.94 24.41 -11.10
N GLN A 784 -10.20 24.54 -10.00
CA GLN A 784 -10.52 23.98 -8.69
C GLN A 784 -9.92 24.85 -7.59
N SER A 785 -10.61 24.95 -6.46
CA SER A 785 -10.07 25.48 -5.21
C SER A 785 -10.20 24.47 -4.09
N TYR A 786 -9.34 24.57 -3.07
CA TYR A 786 -9.58 23.92 -1.79
C TYR A 786 -10.89 24.42 -1.18
N GLY A 787 -11.59 23.56 -0.43
CA GLY A 787 -12.78 23.95 0.32
C GLY A 787 -12.49 25.10 1.30
N THR A 788 -13.51 25.91 1.57
CA THR A 788 -13.43 26.94 2.61
C THR A 788 -13.47 26.31 4.02
N GLY A 789 -13.01 27.03 5.04
CA GLY A 789 -12.87 26.51 6.40
C GLY A 789 -11.64 25.60 6.54
N ASN A 790 -11.76 24.46 7.23
CA ASN A 790 -10.72 23.43 7.20
C ASN A 790 -10.96 22.53 5.96
N PRO A 791 -10.12 22.52 4.93
CA PRO A 791 -10.31 21.61 3.79
C PRO A 791 -10.04 20.14 4.11
N LEU A 792 -9.27 19.80 5.14
CA LEU A 792 -8.93 18.42 5.48
C LEU A 792 -10.18 17.64 5.94
N VAL A 793 -10.34 16.42 5.41
CA VAL A 793 -11.38 15.45 5.79
C VAL A 793 -10.77 14.36 6.65
N SER A 794 -9.65 13.79 6.18
CA SER A 794 -8.88 12.77 6.87
C SER A 794 -7.43 12.80 6.44
N GLY A 795 -6.54 12.32 7.30
CA GLY A 795 -5.10 12.35 7.15
C GLY A 795 -4.43 13.24 8.18
N HIS A 796 -3.30 13.82 7.81
CA HIS A 796 -2.43 14.62 8.66
C HIS A 796 -2.01 15.88 7.91
N TRP A 797 -2.37 17.06 8.41
CA TRP A 797 -1.94 18.33 7.86
C TRP A 797 -1.82 19.39 8.96
N ARG A 798 -0.60 19.56 9.46
CA ARG A 798 -0.26 20.59 10.44
C ARG A 798 0.32 21.84 9.76
N PRO A 799 0.08 23.05 10.30
CA PRO A 799 0.88 24.21 9.90
C PRO A 799 2.36 23.99 10.25
N LEU A 800 3.23 24.72 9.56
CA LEU A 800 4.64 24.87 9.92
C LEU A 800 4.77 25.66 11.22
N ASP A 801 5.97 25.66 11.81
CA ASP A 801 6.25 26.35 13.09
C ASP A 801 5.94 27.85 13.06
N ASP A 802 6.01 28.48 11.88
CA ASP A 802 5.67 29.90 11.66
C ASP A 802 4.16 30.15 11.47
N GLY A 803 3.33 29.11 11.58
CA GLY A 803 1.88 29.15 11.40
C GLY A 803 1.41 29.10 9.94
N THR A 804 2.33 29.08 8.98
CA THR A 804 2.01 28.98 7.54
C THR A 804 1.88 27.52 7.11
N GLY A 805 1.61 27.27 5.81
CA GLY A 805 1.69 25.92 5.25
C GLY A 805 0.55 24.95 5.64
N GLY A 806 -0.33 25.33 6.57
CA GLY A 806 -1.42 24.51 7.10
C GLY A 806 -2.73 24.58 6.30
N PRO A 807 -3.75 23.77 6.67
CA PRO A 807 -5.02 23.70 5.96
C PRO A 807 -5.79 25.04 5.95
N ALA A 808 -5.65 25.85 7.01
CA ALA A 808 -6.22 27.19 7.07
C ALA A 808 -5.63 28.16 6.03
N ALA A 809 -4.34 28.02 5.68
CA ALA A 809 -3.69 28.83 4.66
C ALA A 809 -4.14 28.45 3.24
N ALA A 810 -4.42 27.15 3.02
CA ALA A 810 -4.92 26.63 1.76
C ALA A 810 -6.42 26.88 1.54
N ALA A 811 -7.20 27.12 2.61
CA ALA A 811 -8.65 27.25 2.55
C ALA A 811 -9.13 28.26 1.49
N GLY A 812 -9.96 27.80 0.54
CA GLY A 812 -10.47 28.62 -0.55
C GLY A 812 -9.45 28.97 -1.65
N GLN A 813 -8.16 28.62 -1.48
CA GLN A 813 -7.12 28.92 -2.46
C GLN A 813 -7.25 28.03 -3.70
N PRO A 814 -6.86 28.53 -4.89
CA PRO A 814 -6.80 27.74 -6.11
C PRO A 814 -5.89 26.52 -5.97
N SER A 815 -6.44 25.34 -6.21
CA SER A 815 -5.73 24.05 -6.19
C SER A 815 -5.46 23.51 -7.60
N VAL A 816 -6.25 23.92 -8.60
CA VAL A 816 -5.98 23.66 -10.02
C VAL A 816 -6.23 24.94 -10.81
N VAL A 817 -5.26 25.34 -11.62
CA VAL A 817 -5.36 26.53 -12.48
C VAL A 817 -5.00 26.19 -13.91
N SER A 818 -5.60 26.88 -14.87
CA SER A 818 -5.33 26.69 -16.29
C SER A 818 -5.12 28.02 -17.02
N GLY A 819 -4.45 27.96 -18.16
CA GLY A 819 -4.39 29.01 -19.16
C GLY A 819 -4.71 28.43 -20.54
N PRO A 820 -4.34 29.13 -21.63
CA PRO A 820 -4.56 28.64 -22.99
C PRO A 820 -3.82 27.32 -23.28
N ASN A 821 -2.56 27.22 -22.86
CA ASN A 821 -1.67 26.09 -23.21
C ASN A 821 -1.14 25.34 -21.97
N ALA A 822 -1.66 25.63 -20.76
CA ALA A 822 -1.16 25.02 -19.55
C ALA A 822 -2.24 24.70 -18.53
N VAL A 823 -2.03 23.62 -17.77
CA VAL A 823 -2.81 23.28 -16.57
C VAL A 823 -1.84 22.91 -15.45
N LEU A 824 -2.00 23.53 -14.28
CA LEU A 824 -1.21 23.23 -13.10
C LEU A 824 -2.08 22.63 -11.99
N PHE A 825 -1.65 21.50 -11.45
CA PHE A 825 -2.27 20.79 -10.33
C PHE A 825 -1.47 21.00 -9.05
N GLY A 826 -2.12 21.48 -8.00
CA GLY A 826 -1.59 21.57 -6.64
C GLY A 826 -1.99 20.38 -5.75
N THR A 827 -2.98 19.60 -6.19
CA THR A 827 -3.36 18.30 -5.64
C THR A 827 -2.58 17.16 -6.31
N GLU A 828 -2.86 15.92 -5.89
CA GLU A 828 -2.13 14.71 -6.26
C GLU A 828 -3.03 13.68 -7.00
N PRO A 829 -3.61 14.02 -8.17
CA PRO A 829 -4.70 13.28 -8.80
C PRO A 829 -4.32 11.91 -9.38
N LEU A 830 -3.04 11.55 -9.41
CA LEU A 830 -2.53 10.26 -9.90
C LEU A 830 -1.61 9.54 -8.89
N PHE A 831 -1.63 9.98 -7.63
CA PHE A 831 -0.71 9.49 -6.60
C PHE A 831 -0.77 7.98 -6.45
N ARG A 832 0.37 7.29 -6.66
CA ARG A 832 0.54 5.83 -6.51
C ARG A 832 -0.64 5.00 -7.06
N ASP A 833 -1.16 5.44 -8.21
CA ASP A 833 -2.30 4.81 -8.88
C ASP A 833 -3.61 4.79 -8.07
N HIS A 834 -3.70 5.57 -6.98
CA HIS A 834 -4.76 5.46 -5.98
C HIS A 834 -6.04 6.27 -6.28
N PRO A 835 -6.04 7.61 -6.46
CA PRO A 835 -7.27 8.39 -6.56
C PRO A 835 -7.91 8.30 -7.95
N LYS A 836 -8.38 7.10 -8.33
CA LYS A 836 -8.92 6.77 -9.67
C LYS A 836 -10.04 7.71 -10.14
N GLY A 837 -10.79 8.32 -9.22
CA GLY A 837 -11.85 9.28 -9.51
C GLY A 837 -11.33 10.61 -10.06
N GLU A 838 -10.06 10.93 -9.83
CA GLU A 838 -9.42 12.18 -10.23
C GLU A 838 -8.60 12.05 -11.52
N PHE A 839 -8.28 10.83 -11.96
CA PHE A 839 -7.52 10.56 -13.18
C PHE A 839 -8.08 11.27 -14.42
N PRO A 840 -9.41 11.33 -14.61
CA PRO A 840 -9.97 12.04 -15.76
C PRO A 840 -9.65 13.54 -15.78
N GLN A 841 -9.39 14.18 -14.64
CA GLN A 841 -8.97 15.59 -14.62
C GLN A 841 -7.64 15.75 -15.36
N VAL A 842 -6.66 14.87 -15.11
CA VAL A 842 -5.38 14.87 -15.84
C VAL A 842 -5.56 14.46 -17.29
N GLY A 843 -6.35 13.41 -17.56
CA GLY A 843 -6.64 12.98 -18.93
C GLY A 843 -7.26 14.09 -19.78
N ARG A 844 -8.21 14.85 -19.21
CA ARG A 844 -8.84 15.99 -19.87
C ARG A 844 -7.93 17.21 -19.97
N ALA A 845 -7.08 17.45 -18.98
CA ALA A 845 -6.06 18.50 -19.06
C ALA A 845 -5.11 18.24 -20.24
N LEU A 846 -4.62 17.01 -20.40
CA LEU A 846 -3.77 16.60 -21.52
C LEU A 846 -4.46 16.80 -22.87
N LEU A 847 -5.72 16.37 -23.00
CA LEU A 847 -6.52 16.54 -24.23
C LEU A 847 -6.83 18.00 -24.56
N ARG A 848 -6.91 18.87 -23.54
CA ARG A 848 -7.25 20.29 -23.72
C ARG A 848 -6.06 21.08 -24.27
N VAL A 849 -4.84 20.76 -23.83
CA VAL A 849 -3.64 21.54 -24.16
C VAL A 849 -2.78 20.90 -25.27
N SER A 850 -3.14 19.69 -25.72
CA SER A 850 -2.50 18.99 -26.84
C SER A 850 -2.88 19.55 -28.21
#